data_AF-A0A6P8H3G3-F1
#
_entry.id   AF-A0A6P8H3G3-F1
#
_cell.length_a   1.000
_cell.length_b   1.000
_cell.length_c   1.000
_cell.angle_alpha   90.00
_cell.angle_beta   90.00
_cell.angle_gamma   90.00
#
_symmetry.space_group_name_H-M   'P 1'
#
loop_
_entity.id
_entity.type
_entity.pdbx_description
1 polymer ?
#
loop_
_entity_poly.entity_id
_entity_poly.type
_entity_poly.pdbx_seq_one_letter_code
_entity_poly.pdbx_strand_id
1 'polypeptide(L)'
;MPYQVFRHFRFVFHPFIRFCKLLRRRIKTTITTIFITCSLMFYLVHNDSLYFGFGEDSKEYLDYISKTASCKLPKLNPFHRSILPYIKNLQPLECGRSISTFEKDVLRVEGENIVSVYYRTLTRPDGNDDAVNISEPIEIPNLLNKHVGGKRAEDVIKPGGYGCIVHKISHKCLHPYGGIGLPNGLQPVVFHENCCEKAAYFQMEKDGAIKHVQSNRCIRQKRPGTIGTDITLHQKCDTKFEVIDGYIKLKDKDLCLQPASRRDDPANNEEIVLDGDCNKERHSFYFNFLEGTQFKGEVTVNTDFIRVEIKNGGTADDVIETHMQTNFKKEVGERKIIPAGIPVDIVMIMFDSTSAANFIRKMPRTYKYLKETLNTVFLNGQTIVGDGTTAQLSAILTGIPEHHQPESRKAFRNAKPVDNWRWIFKEYSKQGYVTMYSEDSPAVGAFNYRLMGFRDPPTDHYSRYFWLEAENYVKKVHCTGNQAIHNLTLNYLLSLFRTYKKNPKFSLLNFSNLVHRDPNAITYADGDLLNLLQTMTKESYLDNTFLFIFGDHGYRFGGMRKQTLQGKLEERLPHFSISVPKWFTRQHRRLYNNLKFNSRLLTSPFDIYATLKNTLSYPWAPKYVMTGQSLLSKIDPYKRTCGNVGVRDHWCPCLVMEKVSVKDEVVRELATFAVSSINDQNNDTSTTSKLCLPLSLKQVVQVSREMPSHTVQTFKFSFKNKECDSCGAKLAAKAVNTMVKDTLYQIQFTTKPNNATYEVSISLNGGVASIDGEISRLDSIGVQADCIKDTFVHLIKFCYCKTKTNFKQIN
;
A
#
# COMPACT_ATOMS: atom_id res chain seq x y z
N MET A 1 -95.64 31.35 -46.19
CA MET A 1 -95.98 32.33 -45.13
C MET A 1 -96.98 31.67 -44.18
N PRO A 2 -96.99 31.91 -42.85
CA PRO A 2 -95.99 32.58 -42.00
C PRO A 2 -95.63 31.89 -40.64
N TYR A 3 -94.45 32.26 -40.12
CA TYR A 3 -94.03 32.58 -38.72
C TYR A 3 -93.99 31.59 -37.52
N GLN A 4 -92.79 31.55 -36.89
CA GLN A 4 -92.45 31.79 -35.45
C GLN A 4 -91.57 30.76 -34.66
N VAL A 5 -90.27 31.06 -34.69
CA VAL A 5 -89.18 31.09 -33.67
C VAL A 5 -89.44 30.62 -32.21
N PHE A 6 -88.38 30.00 -31.66
CA PHE A 6 -87.99 29.72 -30.26
C PHE A 6 -88.28 28.34 -29.67
N ARG A 7 -87.28 27.43 -29.81
CA ARG A 7 -86.72 26.59 -28.70
C ARG A 7 -85.51 25.80 -29.19
N HIS A 8 -84.33 26.38 -29.05
CA HIS A 8 -83.05 25.66 -29.05
C HIS A 8 -82.33 26.04 -27.75
N PHE A 9 -81.49 25.15 -27.24
CA PHE A 9 -80.74 25.22 -25.97
C PHE A 9 -81.46 24.72 -24.71
N ARG A 10 -81.74 23.41 -24.65
CA ARG A 10 -81.82 22.74 -23.34
C ARG A 10 -81.50 21.23 -23.31
N PHE A 11 -80.61 20.70 -24.16
CA PHE A 11 -80.29 19.25 -24.10
C PHE A 11 -78.84 18.85 -24.48
N VAL A 12 -77.82 19.69 -24.21
CA VAL A 12 -76.40 19.29 -24.41
C VAL A 12 -75.48 19.59 -23.21
N PHE A 13 -75.87 20.44 -22.24
CA PHE A 13 -74.96 20.85 -21.17
C PHE A 13 -74.92 19.94 -19.92
N HIS A 14 -75.84 18.98 -19.75
CA HIS A 14 -75.89 18.17 -18.53
C HIS A 14 -74.87 17.00 -18.47
N PRO A 15 -74.58 16.27 -19.57
CA PRO A 15 -73.58 15.18 -19.55
C PRO A 15 -72.14 15.71 -19.47
N PHE A 16 -71.85 16.82 -20.15
CA PHE A 16 -70.50 17.40 -20.22
C PHE A 16 -70.07 18.01 -18.88
N ILE A 17 -70.98 18.67 -18.16
CA ILE A 17 -70.71 19.19 -16.81
C ILE A 17 -70.50 18.04 -15.81
N ARG A 18 -71.25 16.93 -15.93
CA ARG A 18 -71.02 15.73 -15.09
C ARG A 18 -69.68 15.08 -15.39
N PHE A 19 -69.29 14.97 -16.67
CA PHE A 19 -68.00 14.42 -17.08
C PHE A 19 -66.83 15.31 -16.61
N CYS A 20 -66.91 16.62 -16.80
CA CYS A 20 -65.91 17.57 -16.29
C CYS A 20 -65.84 17.58 -14.76
N LYS A 21 -66.97 17.46 -14.03
CA LYS A 21 -66.96 17.34 -12.56
C LYS A 21 -66.35 16.02 -12.09
N LEU A 22 -66.60 14.90 -12.77
CA LEU A 22 -65.99 13.60 -12.49
C LEU A 22 -64.49 13.58 -12.80
N LEU A 23 -64.07 14.18 -13.91
CA LEU A 23 -62.67 14.31 -14.30
C LEU A 23 -61.91 15.23 -13.32
N ARG A 24 -62.51 16.36 -12.92
CA ARG A 24 -61.92 17.28 -11.93
C ARG A 24 -61.87 16.68 -10.53
N ARG A 25 -62.86 15.85 -10.15
CA ARG A 25 -62.81 15.03 -8.91
C ARG A 25 -61.70 13.99 -9.00
N ARG A 26 -61.61 13.21 -10.08
CA ARG A 26 -60.53 12.21 -10.25
C ARG A 26 -59.15 12.86 -10.25
N ILE A 27 -58.94 13.96 -10.97
CA ILE A 27 -57.66 14.70 -10.98
C ILE A 27 -57.34 15.26 -9.59
N LYS A 28 -58.29 15.88 -8.88
CA LYS A 28 -58.07 16.32 -7.50
C LYS A 28 -57.73 15.14 -6.59
N THR A 29 -58.43 14.03 -6.70
CA THR A 29 -58.18 12.84 -5.89
C THR A 29 -56.79 12.28 -6.20
N THR A 30 -56.40 12.13 -7.47
CA THR A 30 -55.07 11.68 -7.88
C THR A 30 -53.96 12.63 -7.42
N ILE A 31 -54.12 13.95 -7.57
CA ILE A 31 -53.14 14.92 -7.09
C ILE A 31 -53.03 14.88 -5.58
N THR A 32 -54.15 14.80 -4.86
CA THR A 32 -54.17 14.66 -3.39
C THR A 32 -53.56 13.35 -2.95
N THR A 33 -53.81 12.23 -3.64
CA THR A 33 -53.17 10.94 -3.37
C THR A 33 -51.66 11.01 -3.64
N ILE A 34 -51.23 11.62 -4.75
CA ILE A 34 -49.80 11.83 -5.04
C ILE A 34 -49.16 12.71 -3.97
N PHE A 35 -49.80 13.81 -3.57
CA PHE A 35 -49.30 14.68 -2.50
C PHE A 35 -49.25 13.93 -1.17
N ILE A 36 -50.28 13.17 -0.81
CA ILE A 36 -50.28 12.36 0.42
C ILE A 36 -49.21 11.29 0.33
N THR A 37 -49.04 10.57 -0.78
CA THR A 37 -48.00 9.55 -0.91
C THR A 37 -46.60 10.15 -0.93
N CYS A 38 -46.41 11.33 -1.54
CA CYS A 38 -45.14 12.05 -1.54
C CYS A 38 -44.84 12.62 -0.16
N SER A 39 -45.82 13.19 0.53
CA SER A 39 -45.70 13.69 1.90
C SER A 39 -45.56 12.55 2.90
N LEU A 40 -46.18 11.39 2.69
CA LEU A 40 -46.01 10.19 3.51
C LEU A 40 -44.65 9.54 3.23
N MET A 41 -44.18 9.51 1.98
CA MET A 41 -42.80 9.13 1.64
C MET A 41 -41.79 10.09 2.26
N PHE A 42 -42.02 11.40 2.15
CA PHE A 42 -41.17 12.42 2.80
C PHE A 42 -41.20 12.24 4.31
N TYR A 43 -42.38 12.07 4.89
CA TYR A 43 -42.60 11.86 6.32
C TYR A 43 -42.00 10.54 6.80
N LEU A 44 -42.04 9.46 6.03
CA LEU A 44 -41.41 8.17 6.36
C LEU A 44 -39.88 8.26 6.22
N VAL A 45 -39.36 8.94 5.19
CA VAL A 45 -37.93 9.25 5.03
C VAL A 45 -37.42 10.16 6.16
N HIS A 46 -38.25 11.09 6.64
CA HIS A 46 -37.93 11.96 7.78
C HIS A 46 -38.18 11.28 9.14
N ASN A 47 -39.17 10.40 9.28
CA ASN A 47 -39.43 9.68 10.53
C ASN A 47 -38.43 8.55 10.77
N ASP A 48 -37.88 7.94 9.72
CA ASP A 48 -36.66 7.13 9.82
C ASP A 48 -35.47 7.94 10.34
N SER A 49 -35.53 9.29 10.30
CA SER A 49 -34.56 10.18 10.95
C SER A 49 -34.96 10.62 12.37
N LEU A 50 -36.21 10.40 12.80
CA LEU A 50 -36.75 10.74 14.13
C LEU A 50 -36.78 9.57 15.12
N TYR A 51 -36.67 8.31 14.66
CA TYR A 51 -36.28 7.19 15.53
C TYR A 51 -34.79 7.34 15.89
N PHE A 52 -34.53 8.27 16.80
CA PHE A 52 -33.25 8.44 17.46
C PHE A 52 -32.89 7.14 18.20
N GLY A 53 -31.94 6.39 17.65
CA GLY A 53 -31.14 5.42 18.38
C GLY A 53 -30.18 6.14 19.33
N PHE A 54 -30.71 6.71 20.42
CA PHE A 54 -29.89 7.14 21.54
C PHE A 54 -29.17 5.90 22.09
N GLY A 55 -27.92 5.67 21.67
CA GLY A 55 -27.08 4.59 22.16
C GLY A 55 -26.49 3.65 21.09
N GLU A 56 -27.01 3.60 19.85
CA GLU A 56 -26.51 2.66 18.83
C GLU A 56 -25.10 3.00 18.29
N ASP A 57 -24.61 4.22 18.53
CA ASP A 57 -23.22 4.62 18.24
C ASP A 57 -22.34 4.64 19.50
N SER A 58 -22.87 4.25 20.67
CA SER A 58 -22.09 4.24 21.90
C SER A 58 -20.98 3.20 21.82
N LYS A 59 -19.84 3.50 22.45
CA LYS A 59 -18.70 2.58 22.47
C LYS A 59 -19.09 1.23 23.09
N GLU A 60 -19.93 1.24 24.12
CA GLU A 60 -20.42 0.05 24.82
C GLU A 60 -21.30 -0.81 23.92
N TYR A 61 -22.23 -0.20 23.17
CA TYR A 61 -23.07 -0.94 22.23
C TYR A 61 -22.24 -1.53 21.09
N LEU A 62 -21.31 -0.76 20.53
CA LEU A 62 -20.40 -1.25 19.49
C LEU A 62 -19.50 -2.41 19.97
N ASP A 63 -19.06 -2.37 21.22
CA ASP A 63 -18.30 -3.48 21.85
C ASP A 63 -19.18 -4.72 22.05
N TYR A 64 -20.41 -4.54 22.56
CA TYR A 64 -21.40 -5.61 22.71
C TYR A 64 -21.70 -6.30 21.38
N ILE A 65 -21.95 -5.54 20.32
CA ILE A 65 -22.21 -6.09 18.98
C ILE A 65 -20.99 -6.83 18.45
N SER A 66 -19.78 -6.28 18.62
CA SER A 66 -18.54 -6.96 18.21
C SER A 66 -18.32 -8.29 18.94
N LYS A 67 -18.81 -8.43 20.19
CA LYS A 67 -18.71 -9.67 20.98
C LYS A 67 -19.80 -10.69 20.65
N THR A 68 -20.98 -10.23 20.22
CA THR A 68 -22.17 -11.09 20.00
C THR A 68 -22.46 -11.40 18.53
N ALA A 69 -21.75 -10.77 17.59
CA ALA A 69 -21.85 -11.08 16.16
C ALA A 69 -21.46 -12.54 15.84
N SER A 70 -21.98 -13.08 14.74
CA SER A 70 -21.68 -14.47 14.31
C SER A 70 -20.19 -14.70 14.07
N CYS A 71 -19.46 -13.66 13.68
CA CYS A 71 -18.01 -13.68 13.60
C CYS A 71 -17.43 -12.85 14.76
N LYS A 72 -16.93 -13.52 15.79
CA LYS A 72 -16.12 -12.86 16.82
C LYS A 72 -14.72 -12.61 16.29
N LEU A 73 -14.35 -11.34 16.13
CA LEU A 73 -13.05 -10.92 15.60
C LEU A 73 -11.95 -10.97 16.68
N PRO A 74 -10.70 -11.33 16.34
CA PRO A 74 -9.60 -11.30 17.28
C PRO A 74 -9.14 -9.86 17.54
N LYS A 75 -8.83 -9.56 18.81
CA LYS A 75 -8.19 -8.30 19.20
C LYS A 75 -6.67 -8.47 19.20
N LEU A 76 -6.03 -8.14 18.08
CA LEU A 76 -4.57 -8.24 17.96
C LEU A 76 -3.88 -7.09 18.69
N ASN A 77 -2.88 -7.40 19.51
CA ASN A 77 -1.98 -6.40 20.09
C ASN A 77 -0.89 -6.06 19.05
N PRO A 78 -0.83 -4.83 18.52
CA PRO A 78 0.18 -4.46 17.54
C PRO A 78 1.61 -4.66 18.02
N PHE A 79 1.89 -4.63 19.33
CA PHE A 79 3.23 -4.77 19.90
C PHE A 79 3.40 -6.08 20.68
N HIS A 80 2.65 -7.12 20.31
CA HIS A 80 2.72 -8.41 20.99
C HIS A 80 4.13 -9.00 20.96
N ARG A 81 4.57 -9.56 22.09
CA ARG A 81 5.93 -10.11 22.29
C ARG A 81 6.37 -11.11 21.22
N SER A 82 5.43 -11.86 20.63
CA SER A 82 5.77 -12.86 19.61
C SER A 82 6.18 -12.25 18.27
N ILE A 83 5.76 -11.02 17.96
CA ILE A 83 6.09 -10.37 16.68
C ILE A 83 7.30 -9.44 16.81
N LEU A 84 7.62 -8.95 18.01
CA LEU A 84 8.71 -8.00 18.26
C LEU A 84 10.07 -8.44 17.68
N PRO A 85 10.48 -9.73 17.73
CA PRO A 85 11.73 -10.17 17.11
C PRO A 85 11.84 -9.93 15.59
N TYR A 86 10.71 -9.71 14.91
CA TYR A 86 10.64 -9.43 13.47
C TYR A 86 10.55 -7.94 13.15
N ILE A 87 10.40 -7.10 14.17
CA ILE A 87 10.22 -5.66 14.03
C ILE A 87 11.59 -4.98 14.13
N LYS A 88 11.99 -4.32 13.05
CA LYS A 88 13.28 -3.63 12.92
C LYS A 88 13.08 -2.13 12.74
N ASN A 89 13.92 -1.32 13.36
CA ASN A 89 14.01 0.10 13.05
C ASN A 89 14.96 0.25 11.87
N LEU A 90 14.50 0.89 10.81
CA LEU A 90 15.29 1.14 9.61
C LEU A 90 15.89 2.55 9.68
N GLN A 91 17.12 2.68 9.19
CA GLN A 91 17.73 4.00 8.97
C GLN A 91 16.94 4.76 7.90
N PRO A 92 16.87 6.11 7.96
CA PRO A 92 16.17 6.91 6.97
C PRO A 92 16.52 6.54 5.52
N LEU A 93 15.53 6.59 4.63
CA LEU A 93 15.75 6.33 3.22
C LEU A 93 16.41 7.54 2.56
N GLU A 94 17.69 7.41 2.22
CA GLU A 94 18.44 8.43 1.50
C GLU A 94 18.60 8.03 0.04
N CYS A 95 17.89 8.71 -0.87
CA CYS A 95 17.95 8.47 -2.32
C CYS A 95 18.86 9.45 -3.07
N GLY A 96 19.24 10.57 -2.47
CA GLY A 96 19.96 11.66 -3.13
C GLY A 96 19.10 12.93 -3.21
N ARG A 97 19.54 13.92 -4.00
CA ARG A 97 18.82 15.16 -4.26
C ARG A 97 18.51 15.26 -5.75
N SER A 98 17.24 15.39 -6.10
CA SER A 98 16.86 15.68 -7.49
C SER A 98 17.36 17.05 -7.91
N ILE A 99 17.94 17.15 -9.10
CA ILE A 99 18.36 18.43 -9.70
C ILE A 99 17.42 18.89 -10.83
N SER A 100 16.38 18.11 -11.09
CA SER A 100 15.27 18.49 -11.96
C SER A 100 13.91 18.33 -11.29
N THR A 101 12.92 19.10 -11.76
CA THR A 101 11.52 19.06 -11.32
C THR A 101 10.61 19.11 -12.53
N PHE A 102 9.44 18.46 -12.45
CA PHE A 102 8.46 18.47 -13.53
C PHE A 102 7.05 18.65 -12.96
N GLU A 103 6.52 19.86 -13.12
CA GLU A 103 5.19 20.22 -12.62
C GLU A 103 4.52 21.22 -13.56
N LYS A 104 3.20 21.10 -13.72
CA LYS A 104 2.38 21.99 -14.57
C LYS A 104 2.90 22.06 -16.00
N ASP A 105 3.26 20.91 -16.56
CA ASP A 105 3.83 20.74 -17.89
C ASP A 105 5.17 21.45 -18.10
N VAL A 106 5.88 21.83 -17.04
CA VAL A 106 7.19 22.49 -17.16
C VAL A 106 8.28 21.70 -16.45
N LEU A 107 9.26 21.25 -17.23
CA LEU A 107 10.50 20.65 -16.75
C LEU A 107 11.52 21.76 -16.47
N ARG A 108 12.02 21.81 -15.24
CA ARG A 108 13.10 22.69 -14.80
C ARG A 108 14.29 21.89 -14.36
N VAL A 109 15.49 22.32 -14.75
CA VAL A 109 16.74 21.70 -14.34
C VAL A 109 17.69 22.78 -13.88
N GLU A 110 18.19 22.66 -12.66
CA GLU A 110 19.13 23.62 -12.08
C GLU A 110 20.22 22.89 -11.30
N GLY A 111 21.48 23.16 -11.66
CA GLY A 111 22.62 22.49 -11.03
C GLY A 111 23.96 23.05 -11.49
N GLU A 112 25.02 22.52 -10.90
CA GLU A 112 26.40 22.88 -11.19
C GLU A 112 27.12 21.69 -11.84
N ASN A 113 28.23 21.98 -12.52
CA ASN A 113 29.04 20.96 -13.20
C ASN A 113 28.23 20.11 -14.21
N ILE A 114 27.36 20.74 -15.00
CA ILE A 114 26.54 20.09 -16.04
C ILE A 114 27.05 20.47 -17.43
N VAL A 115 27.24 19.47 -18.28
CA VAL A 115 27.70 19.59 -19.69
C VAL A 115 26.50 19.78 -20.61
N SER A 116 25.49 18.92 -20.47
CA SER A 116 24.25 18.97 -21.26
C SER A 116 23.14 18.22 -20.54
N VAL A 117 21.90 18.51 -20.93
CA VAL A 117 20.71 17.86 -20.39
C VAL A 117 19.78 17.51 -21.53
N TYR A 118 19.30 16.27 -21.53
CA TYR A 118 18.31 15.79 -22.48
C TYR A 118 17.07 15.32 -21.74
N TYR A 119 15.91 15.47 -22.34
CA TYR A 119 14.71 14.79 -21.89
C TYR A 119 14.13 13.92 -22.99
N ARG A 120 13.41 12.87 -22.58
CA ARG A 120 12.63 11.99 -23.43
C ARG A 120 11.25 11.84 -22.84
N THR A 121 10.24 11.86 -23.70
CA THR A 121 8.86 11.56 -23.31
C THR A 121 8.65 10.06 -23.30
N LEU A 122 7.89 9.58 -22.33
CA LEU A 122 7.51 8.18 -22.22
C LEU A 122 6.05 8.04 -22.66
N THR A 123 5.79 7.10 -23.57
CA THR A 123 4.43 6.80 -24.04
C THR A 123 4.18 5.29 -24.02
N ARG A 124 2.92 4.90 -23.96
CA ARG A 124 2.51 3.50 -24.01
C ARG A 124 2.36 3.05 -25.47
N PRO A 125 2.95 1.93 -25.90
CA PRO A 125 2.65 1.34 -27.20
C PRO A 125 1.19 0.84 -27.26
N ASP A 126 0.59 0.90 -28.44
CA ASP A 126 -0.78 0.44 -28.65
C ASP A 126 -0.92 -1.05 -28.40
N GLY A 127 -1.91 -1.44 -27.59
CA GLY A 127 -2.23 -2.83 -27.31
C GLY A 127 -1.21 -3.61 -26.48
N ASN A 128 -0.10 -2.99 -26.05
CA ASN A 128 0.97 -3.66 -25.33
C ASN A 128 1.23 -3.02 -23.95
N ASP A 129 0.91 -3.76 -22.90
CA ASP A 129 1.07 -3.33 -21.50
C ASP A 129 2.48 -3.57 -20.95
N ASP A 130 3.30 -4.37 -21.64
CA ASP A 130 4.60 -4.84 -21.15
C ASP A 130 5.76 -4.12 -21.88
N ALA A 131 5.51 -2.98 -22.51
CA ALA A 131 6.50 -2.18 -23.22
C ALA A 131 6.30 -0.67 -23.01
N VAL A 132 7.36 0.09 -23.27
CA VAL A 132 7.40 1.55 -23.23
C VAL A 132 8.03 2.08 -24.51
N ASN A 133 7.40 3.10 -25.10
CA ASN A 133 7.99 3.88 -26.19
C ASN A 133 8.71 5.08 -25.58
N ILE A 134 10.01 5.21 -25.89
CA ILE A 134 10.86 6.30 -25.42
C ILE A 134 11.16 7.18 -26.64
N SER A 135 10.84 8.48 -26.58
CA SER A 135 11.12 9.39 -27.69
C SER A 135 12.62 9.58 -27.92
N GLU A 136 13.01 10.12 -29.07
CA GLU A 136 14.36 10.66 -29.29
C GLU A 136 14.73 11.70 -28.21
N PRO A 137 16.03 11.86 -27.89
CA PRO A 137 16.47 12.78 -26.85
C PRO A 137 16.33 14.21 -27.35
N ILE A 138 15.72 15.07 -26.55
CA ILE A 138 15.58 16.49 -26.85
C ILE A 138 16.46 17.25 -25.87
N GLU A 139 17.43 18.00 -26.40
CA GLU A 139 18.33 18.81 -25.59
C GLU A 139 17.61 20.01 -24.97
N ILE A 140 17.87 20.26 -23.69
CA ILE A 140 17.37 21.44 -22.98
C ILE A 140 18.44 22.53 -23.08
N PRO A 141 18.10 23.72 -23.60
CA PRO A 141 19.06 24.81 -23.68
C PRO A 141 19.42 25.33 -22.29
N ASN A 142 20.69 25.64 -22.07
CA ASN A 142 21.15 26.34 -20.87
C ASN A 142 20.83 27.84 -20.99
N LEU A 143 19.94 28.35 -20.15
CA LEU A 143 19.52 29.76 -20.15
C LEU A 143 20.62 30.70 -19.61
N LEU A 144 21.65 30.18 -18.95
CA LEU A 144 22.79 30.97 -18.45
C LEU A 144 23.91 31.10 -19.48
N ASN A 145 24.05 30.13 -20.38
CA ASN A 145 25.14 30.08 -21.37
C ASN A 145 24.58 29.70 -22.74
N LYS A 146 24.68 30.60 -23.72
CA LYS A 146 24.22 30.36 -25.10
C LYS A 146 25.10 29.39 -25.89
N HIS A 147 26.30 29.09 -25.40
CA HIS A 147 27.16 28.08 -26.01
C HIS A 147 26.76 26.70 -25.49
N VAL A 148 26.34 25.85 -26.43
CA VAL A 148 25.90 24.47 -26.19
C VAL A 148 27.13 23.59 -25.93
N GLY A 149 27.10 22.83 -24.84
CA GLY A 149 28.12 21.83 -24.49
C GLY A 149 29.17 22.30 -23.48
N GLY A 150 29.63 21.36 -22.65
CA GLY A 150 30.77 21.56 -21.76
C GLY A 150 32.00 21.97 -22.54
N LYS A 151 32.74 22.96 -22.04
CA LYS A 151 34.00 23.38 -22.67
C LYS A 151 35.00 22.26 -22.50
N ARG A 152 35.70 21.91 -23.59
CA ARG A 152 36.90 21.07 -23.50
C ARG A 152 37.94 21.86 -22.73
N ALA A 153 38.39 21.31 -21.62
CA ALA A 153 39.45 21.87 -20.79
C ALA A 153 40.68 20.99 -20.92
N GLU A 154 41.79 21.61 -21.31
CA GLU A 154 43.09 20.97 -21.36
C GLU A 154 43.84 21.26 -20.05
N ASP A 155 44.38 20.22 -19.42
CA ASP A 155 45.22 20.33 -18.23
C ASP A 155 46.49 19.49 -18.40
N VAL A 156 47.54 19.87 -17.69
CA VAL A 156 48.78 19.11 -17.66
C VAL A 156 48.55 17.81 -16.89
N ILE A 157 49.14 16.71 -17.36
CA ILE A 157 49.11 15.44 -16.63
C ILE A 157 49.96 15.60 -15.36
N LYS A 158 49.31 15.48 -14.21
CA LYS A 158 49.91 15.65 -12.90
C LYS A 158 49.29 14.70 -11.88
N PRO A 159 49.99 14.32 -10.80
CA PRO A 159 49.41 13.53 -9.73
C PRO A 159 48.13 14.17 -9.18
N GLY A 160 47.05 13.41 -9.12
CA GLY A 160 45.69 13.85 -8.77
C GLY A 160 44.83 14.35 -9.94
N GLY A 161 45.41 14.59 -11.12
CA GLY A 161 44.71 15.01 -12.33
C GLY A 161 43.93 13.87 -13.01
N TYR A 162 42.98 14.23 -13.87
CA TYR A 162 42.14 13.29 -14.60
C TYR A 162 41.73 13.82 -15.97
N GLY A 163 41.29 12.92 -16.85
CA GLY A 163 40.72 13.22 -18.17
C GLY A 163 41.11 12.15 -19.19
N CYS A 164 40.76 12.36 -20.46
CA CYS A 164 41.37 11.60 -21.54
C CYS A 164 42.84 11.98 -21.65
N ILE A 165 43.73 11.00 -21.68
CA ILE A 165 45.14 11.23 -21.97
C ILE A 165 45.26 11.37 -23.49
N VAL A 166 45.42 12.60 -23.98
CA VAL A 166 45.46 12.94 -25.41
C VAL A 166 46.90 13.13 -25.85
N HIS A 167 47.25 12.50 -26.95
CA HIS A 167 48.53 12.65 -27.62
C HIS A 167 48.59 13.96 -28.41
N LYS A 168 49.60 14.79 -28.12
CA LYS A 168 49.64 16.18 -28.56
C LYS A 168 49.69 16.36 -30.09
N ILE A 169 50.43 15.51 -30.80
CA ILE A 169 50.56 15.62 -32.26
C ILE A 169 49.34 15.04 -32.97
N SER A 170 49.00 13.78 -32.69
CA SER A 170 47.95 13.08 -33.44
C SER A 170 46.53 13.45 -33.05
N HIS A 171 46.35 14.12 -31.91
CA HIS A 171 45.06 14.37 -31.25
C HIS A 171 44.25 13.12 -30.88
N LYS A 172 44.81 11.90 -31.06
CA LYS A 172 44.27 10.64 -30.56
C LYS A 172 44.54 10.50 -29.06
N CYS A 173 43.70 9.75 -28.37
CA CYS A 173 43.79 9.54 -26.93
C CYS A 173 43.92 8.06 -26.60
N LEU A 174 44.30 7.81 -25.35
CA LEU A 174 44.38 6.46 -24.82
C LEU A 174 42.98 5.90 -24.57
N HIS A 175 42.74 4.69 -25.06
CA HIS A 175 41.50 3.94 -24.88
C HIS A 175 41.80 2.49 -24.45
N PRO A 176 40.97 1.88 -23.59
CA PRO A 176 40.91 0.43 -23.53
C PRO A 176 40.49 -0.11 -24.91
N TYR A 177 41.16 -1.13 -25.44
CA TYR A 177 40.81 -1.72 -26.74
C TYR A 177 39.34 -2.19 -26.76
N GLY A 178 38.54 -1.70 -27.71
CA GLY A 178 37.09 -1.94 -27.75
C GLY A 178 36.25 -0.97 -26.90
N GLY A 179 36.85 0.09 -26.34
CA GLY A 179 36.16 1.23 -25.71
C GLY A 179 35.53 0.96 -24.34
N ILE A 180 35.53 -0.29 -23.86
CA ILE A 180 34.98 -0.68 -22.57
C ILE A 180 36.09 -1.35 -21.77
N GLY A 181 36.40 -0.87 -20.57
CA GLY A 181 37.33 -1.55 -19.68
C GLY A 181 36.75 -2.86 -19.16
N LEU A 182 37.11 -3.99 -19.79
CA LEU A 182 36.57 -5.31 -19.48
C LEU A 182 36.95 -5.74 -18.05
N PRO A 183 36.04 -6.42 -17.32
CA PRO A 183 36.27 -6.79 -15.92
C PRO A 183 37.38 -7.85 -15.75
N ASN A 184 37.63 -8.68 -16.77
CA ASN A 184 38.57 -9.80 -16.73
C ASN A 184 39.63 -9.72 -17.85
N GLY A 185 40.82 -10.27 -17.60
CA GLY A 185 41.90 -10.40 -18.60
C GLY A 185 42.80 -9.17 -18.77
N LEU A 186 43.97 -9.32 -19.39
CA LEU A 186 44.87 -8.23 -19.75
C LEU A 186 44.37 -7.56 -21.03
N GLN A 187 43.72 -6.40 -20.90
CA GLN A 187 43.17 -5.68 -22.04
C GLN A 187 44.17 -4.64 -22.53
N PRO A 188 44.54 -4.62 -23.83
CA PRO A 188 45.44 -3.61 -24.38
C PRO A 188 44.90 -2.18 -24.21
N VAL A 189 45.80 -1.23 -24.02
CA VAL A 189 45.52 0.20 -24.15
C VAL A 189 46.01 0.65 -25.52
N VAL A 190 45.18 1.41 -26.24
CA VAL A 190 45.41 1.76 -27.65
C VAL A 190 45.20 3.26 -27.90
N PHE A 191 45.71 3.77 -29.00
CA PHE A 191 45.36 5.09 -29.53
C PHE A 191 44.04 5.04 -30.30
N HIS A 192 43.18 6.03 -30.08
CA HIS A 192 41.91 6.14 -30.78
C HIS A 192 41.48 7.61 -30.95
N GLU A 193 40.72 7.90 -32.00
CA GLU A 193 40.24 9.27 -32.32
C GLU A 193 39.03 9.74 -31.50
N ASN A 194 38.20 8.82 -31.00
CA ASN A 194 37.00 9.11 -30.20
C ASN A 194 37.33 9.59 -28.77
N CYS A 195 37.96 10.75 -28.68
CA CYS A 195 38.36 11.33 -27.42
C CYS A 195 37.23 12.06 -26.70
N CYS A 196 37.39 12.14 -25.37
CA CYS A 196 36.54 12.91 -24.46
C CYS A 196 35.16 12.28 -24.17
N GLU A 197 35.01 10.97 -24.37
CA GLU A 197 33.98 10.20 -23.67
C GLU A 197 34.49 9.80 -22.27
N LYS A 198 33.62 9.79 -21.26
CA LYS A 198 33.99 9.38 -19.88
C LYS A 198 34.57 7.96 -19.83
N ALA A 199 34.20 7.10 -20.78
CA ALA A 199 34.72 5.75 -20.94
C ALA A 199 36.21 5.68 -21.31
N ALA A 200 36.85 6.81 -21.60
CA ALA A 200 38.28 6.93 -21.88
C ALA A 200 39.03 7.79 -20.85
N TYR A 201 38.41 8.09 -19.71
CA TYR A 201 39.04 8.91 -18.69
C TYR A 201 40.03 8.07 -17.87
N PHE A 202 41.22 8.62 -17.68
CA PHE A 202 42.24 8.11 -16.76
C PHE A 202 42.46 9.12 -15.65
N GLN A 203 42.86 8.63 -14.48
CA GLN A 203 43.28 9.40 -13.33
C GLN A 203 44.71 9.02 -12.98
N MET A 204 45.57 10.02 -12.80
CA MET A 204 46.91 9.80 -12.26
C MET A 204 46.82 9.88 -10.73
N GLU A 205 47.06 8.78 -10.04
CA GLU A 205 47.09 8.71 -8.59
C GLU A 205 48.28 9.50 -8.02
N LYS A 206 48.20 9.88 -6.75
CA LYS A 206 49.27 10.65 -6.07
C LYS A 206 50.62 9.93 -6.09
N ASP A 207 50.62 8.61 -6.15
CA ASP A 207 51.82 7.77 -6.16
C ASP A 207 52.37 7.48 -7.57
N GLY A 208 51.74 8.04 -8.61
CA GLY A 208 52.13 7.89 -10.01
C GLY A 208 51.46 6.73 -10.76
N ALA A 209 50.62 5.91 -10.12
CA ALA A 209 49.82 4.94 -10.88
C ALA A 209 48.80 5.66 -11.77
N ILE A 210 48.63 5.22 -13.01
CA ILE A 210 47.60 5.75 -13.91
C ILE A 210 46.49 4.74 -14.04
N LYS A 211 45.27 5.16 -13.74
CA LYS A 211 44.11 4.31 -13.55
C LYS A 211 42.98 4.73 -14.46
N HIS A 212 42.45 3.79 -15.22
CA HIS A 212 41.23 3.97 -15.98
C HIS A 212 40.05 4.16 -15.01
N VAL A 213 39.33 5.28 -15.13
CA VAL A 213 38.30 5.71 -14.18
C VAL A 213 37.16 4.70 -14.14
N GLN A 214 36.59 4.33 -15.29
CA GLN A 214 35.39 3.49 -15.34
C GLN A 214 35.63 2.05 -14.87
N SER A 215 36.74 1.41 -15.27
CA SER A 215 37.01 0.02 -14.86
C SER A 215 37.76 -0.09 -13.54
N ASN A 216 38.24 1.02 -12.97
CA ASN A 216 39.04 1.05 -11.75
C ASN A 216 40.35 0.23 -11.86
N ARG A 217 40.90 0.11 -13.08
CA ARG A 217 42.11 -0.70 -13.39
C ARG A 217 43.27 0.18 -13.79
N CYS A 218 44.47 -0.19 -13.40
CA CYS A 218 45.70 0.56 -13.70
C CYS A 218 46.34 0.11 -15.01
N ILE A 219 46.91 1.05 -15.75
CA ILE A 219 47.79 0.73 -16.88
C ILE A 219 49.06 0.08 -16.33
N ARG A 220 49.45 -1.04 -16.92
CA ARG A 220 50.53 -1.89 -16.43
C ARG A 220 51.28 -2.49 -17.61
N GLN A 221 52.60 -2.50 -17.52
CA GLN A 221 53.44 -3.23 -18.46
C GLN A 221 53.08 -4.73 -18.45
N LYS A 222 52.87 -5.31 -19.62
CA LYS A 222 52.55 -6.73 -19.78
C LYS A 222 53.74 -7.62 -19.41
N ARG A 223 54.96 -7.19 -19.77
CA ARG A 223 56.24 -7.83 -19.41
C ARG A 223 57.16 -6.79 -18.76
N PRO A 224 57.53 -6.96 -17.47
CA PRO A 224 58.38 -5.99 -16.78
C PRO A 224 59.79 -5.86 -17.36
N GLY A 225 60.25 -4.62 -17.54
CA GLY A 225 61.67 -4.31 -17.82
C GLY A 225 62.14 -4.54 -19.27
N THR A 226 61.23 -4.80 -20.21
CA THR A 226 61.55 -5.00 -21.64
C THR A 226 61.12 -3.78 -22.47
N ILE A 227 62.02 -3.29 -23.33
CA ILE A 227 61.70 -2.29 -24.36
C ILE A 227 60.65 -2.84 -25.33
N GLY A 228 59.69 -2.02 -25.74
CA GLY A 228 58.59 -2.41 -26.64
C GLY A 228 57.50 -3.24 -25.96
N THR A 229 57.39 -3.20 -24.62
CA THR A 229 56.38 -3.96 -23.88
C THR A 229 55.01 -3.30 -23.97
N ASP A 230 53.99 -4.08 -24.37
CA ASP A 230 52.60 -3.60 -24.43
C ASP A 230 52.11 -3.12 -23.05
N ILE A 231 51.32 -2.07 -23.06
CA ILE A 231 50.58 -1.61 -21.89
C ILE A 231 49.17 -2.19 -21.91
N THR A 232 48.78 -2.76 -20.78
CA THR A 232 47.46 -3.36 -20.58
C THR A 232 46.81 -2.84 -19.30
N LEU A 233 45.49 -2.92 -19.22
CA LEU A 233 44.78 -2.68 -17.96
C LEU A 233 44.95 -3.87 -17.02
N HIS A 234 45.22 -3.60 -15.74
CA HIS A 234 45.42 -4.59 -14.69
C HIS A 234 44.77 -4.17 -13.36
N GLN A 235 44.38 -5.13 -12.53
CA GLN A 235 43.88 -4.86 -11.17
C GLN A 235 44.98 -4.38 -10.20
N LYS A 236 46.25 -4.52 -10.58
CA LYS A 236 47.40 -4.17 -9.74
C LYS A 236 47.92 -2.84 -10.25
N CYS A 237 48.16 -1.92 -9.32
CA CYS A 237 48.64 -0.57 -9.59
C CYS A 237 50.11 -0.44 -9.17
N ASP A 238 50.91 -1.46 -9.46
CA ASP A 238 52.34 -1.56 -9.10
C ASP A 238 53.27 -0.86 -10.10
N THR A 239 52.80 -0.61 -11.33
CA THR A 239 53.52 0.20 -12.32
C THR A 239 53.26 1.68 -12.05
N LYS A 240 54.32 2.44 -11.78
CA LYS A 240 54.27 3.87 -11.45
C LYS A 240 54.86 4.69 -12.57
N PHE A 241 54.24 5.82 -12.87
CA PHE A 241 54.65 6.74 -13.90
C PHE A 241 54.95 8.11 -13.29
N GLU A 242 55.81 8.85 -13.97
CA GLU A 242 56.07 10.26 -13.76
C GLU A 242 55.89 11.02 -15.08
N VAL A 243 55.60 12.30 -15.01
CA VAL A 243 55.44 13.15 -16.20
C VAL A 243 56.61 14.11 -16.23
N ILE A 244 57.40 14.04 -17.30
CA ILE A 244 58.58 14.88 -17.51
C ILE A 244 58.40 15.54 -18.87
N ASP A 245 58.47 16.88 -18.93
CA ASP A 245 58.32 17.67 -20.16
C ASP A 245 57.13 17.27 -21.05
N GLY A 246 56.02 16.84 -20.43
CA GLY A 246 54.77 16.47 -21.11
C GLY A 246 54.67 15.00 -21.54
N TYR A 247 55.75 14.22 -21.58
CA TYR A 247 55.67 12.78 -21.87
C TYR A 247 55.53 11.96 -20.58
N ILE A 248 54.87 10.80 -20.69
CA ILE A 248 54.63 9.90 -19.55
C ILE A 248 55.74 8.85 -19.50
N LYS A 249 56.55 8.86 -18.44
CA LYS A 249 57.71 8.01 -18.23
C LYS A 249 57.46 6.99 -17.12
N LEU A 250 57.94 5.77 -17.27
CA LEU A 250 57.95 4.76 -16.21
C LEU A 250 58.93 5.20 -15.10
N LYS A 251 58.48 5.24 -13.86
CA LYS A 251 59.30 5.67 -12.72
C LYS A 251 60.53 4.76 -12.57
N ASP A 252 61.69 5.37 -12.31
CA ASP A 252 62.99 4.70 -12.12
C ASP A 252 63.54 3.94 -13.36
N LYS A 253 62.98 4.19 -14.55
CA LYS A 253 63.42 3.59 -15.83
C LYS A 253 63.36 4.61 -16.97
N ASP A 254 64.31 4.57 -17.89
CA ASP A 254 64.30 5.40 -19.10
C ASP A 254 63.39 4.80 -20.19
N LEU A 255 62.12 4.59 -19.86
CA LEU A 255 61.08 4.09 -20.77
C LEU A 255 59.86 5.00 -20.71
N CYS A 256 59.33 5.41 -21.85
CA CYS A 256 58.16 6.28 -21.96
C CYS A 256 57.09 5.68 -22.86
N LEU A 257 55.85 6.13 -22.61
CA LEU A 257 54.69 5.73 -23.36
C LEU A 257 54.73 6.33 -24.78
N GLN A 258 54.65 5.47 -25.79
CA GLN A 258 54.61 5.89 -27.19
C GLN A 258 53.88 4.88 -28.08
N PRO A 259 53.50 5.26 -29.31
CA PRO A 259 52.96 4.33 -30.30
C PRO A 259 53.89 3.16 -30.61
N ALA A 260 53.34 1.96 -30.77
CA ALA A 260 54.12 0.78 -31.17
C ALA A 260 54.83 0.96 -32.53
N SER A 261 54.24 1.71 -33.47
CA SER A 261 54.85 2.02 -34.76
C SER A 261 55.90 3.13 -34.71
N ARG A 262 56.03 3.84 -33.57
CA ARG A 262 56.86 5.04 -33.39
C ARG A 262 56.55 6.18 -34.38
N ARG A 263 55.39 6.16 -35.02
CA ARG A 263 54.89 7.23 -35.89
C ARG A 263 54.23 8.34 -35.07
N ASP A 264 54.34 9.56 -35.57
CA ASP A 264 53.75 10.74 -34.91
C ASP A 264 52.22 10.74 -34.97
N ASP A 265 51.64 10.08 -35.98
CA ASP A 265 50.21 9.80 -36.13
C ASP A 265 49.93 8.28 -36.12
N PRO A 266 49.68 7.68 -34.94
CA PRO A 266 49.38 6.24 -34.83
C PRO A 266 48.03 5.88 -35.44
N ALA A 267 47.87 4.66 -35.94
CA ALA A 267 46.58 4.20 -36.43
C ALA A 267 45.55 4.07 -35.29
N ASN A 268 44.25 4.13 -35.61
CA ASN A 268 43.23 3.78 -34.63
C ASN A 268 43.40 2.32 -34.21
N ASN A 269 43.22 2.07 -32.91
CA ASN A 269 43.47 0.79 -32.25
C ASN A 269 44.93 0.33 -32.24
N GLU A 270 45.89 1.21 -32.55
CA GLU A 270 47.30 0.91 -32.38
C GLU A 270 47.67 0.82 -30.89
N GLU A 271 48.33 -0.27 -30.48
CA GLU A 271 48.75 -0.48 -29.09
C GLU A 271 49.80 0.53 -28.62
N ILE A 272 49.75 0.87 -27.33
CA ILE A 272 50.76 1.68 -26.67
C ILE A 272 51.82 0.80 -25.99
N VAL A 273 53.08 1.18 -26.16
CA VAL A 273 54.23 0.46 -25.61
C VAL A 273 55.07 1.37 -24.72
N LEU A 274 55.91 0.75 -23.88
CA LEU A 274 57.01 1.42 -23.19
C LEU A 274 58.32 1.20 -23.96
N ASP A 275 58.96 2.28 -24.38
CA ASP A 275 60.18 2.24 -25.20
C ASP A 275 61.12 3.41 -24.82
N GLY A 276 62.40 3.32 -25.15
CA GLY A 276 63.46 4.24 -24.69
C GLY A 276 63.57 5.55 -25.45
N ASP A 277 62.85 5.71 -26.57
CA ASP A 277 62.80 6.97 -27.32
C ASP A 277 61.87 7.99 -26.65
N CYS A 278 62.41 8.76 -25.69
CA CYS A 278 61.65 9.76 -24.95
C CYS A 278 61.85 11.16 -25.51
N ASN A 279 60.97 11.54 -26.43
CA ASN A 279 61.01 12.81 -27.14
C ASN A 279 59.78 13.65 -26.78
N LYS A 280 60.00 14.84 -26.20
CA LYS A 280 58.91 15.75 -25.79
C LYS A 280 58.09 16.30 -26.95
N GLU A 281 58.67 16.46 -28.13
CA GLU A 281 57.94 16.98 -29.30
C GLU A 281 56.98 15.91 -29.81
N ARG A 282 57.46 14.67 -29.87
CA ARG A 282 56.72 13.52 -30.41
C ARG A 282 55.78 12.83 -29.44
N HIS A 283 56.12 12.73 -28.16
CA HIS A 283 55.43 11.87 -27.19
C HIS A 283 54.79 12.65 -26.04
N SER A 284 54.48 13.94 -26.26
CA SER A 284 53.75 14.75 -25.27
C SER A 284 52.29 14.34 -25.16
N PHE A 285 51.78 14.32 -23.94
CA PHE A 285 50.39 14.08 -23.61
C PHE A 285 49.83 15.18 -22.70
N TYR A 286 48.52 15.37 -22.74
CA TYR A 286 47.78 16.25 -21.85
C TYR A 286 46.46 15.60 -21.43
N PHE A 287 45.88 16.04 -20.32
CA PHE A 287 44.52 15.67 -19.97
C PHE A 287 43.54 16.56 -20.71
N ASN A 288 42.53 15.95 -21.35
CA ASN A 288 41.39 16.67 -21.89
C ASN A 288 40.11 16.12 -21.28
N PHE A 289 39.27 16.98 -20.74
CA PHE A 289 37.98 16.60 -20.17
C PHE A 289 36.92 17.65 -20.48
N LEU A 290 35.66 17.24 -20.37
CA LEU A 290 34.52 18.13 -20.48
C LEU A 290 34.25 18.79 -19.13
N GLU A 291 34.44 20.10 -19.04
CA GLU A 291 34.02 20.88 -17.88
C GLU A 291 32.52 21.13 -17.93
N GLY A 292 31.86 20.84 -16.82
CA GLY A 292 30.47 21.21 -16.62
C GLY A 292 30.39 22.67 -16.19
N THR A 293 29.29 23.32 -16.55
CA THR A 293 29.01 24.70 -16.16
C THR A 293 27.81 24.77 -15.23
N GLN A 294 27.51 25.95 -14.69
CA GLN A 294 26.22 26.19 -14.08
C GLN A 294 25.13 26.06 -15.14
N PHE A 295 24.10 25.27 -14.85
CA PHE A 295 23.01 24.98 -15.77
C PHE A 295 21.70 25.45 -15.18
N LYS A 296 20.93 26.18 -15.98
CA LYS A 296 19.53 26.49 -15.70
C LYS A 296 18.74 26.32 -16.97
N GLY A 297 17.92 25.28 -17.04
CA GLY A 297 17.06 24.98 -18.18
C GLY A 297 15.60 24.96 -17.78
N GLU A 298 14.74 25.43 -18.68
CA GLU A 298 13.28 25.36 -18.53
C GLU A 298 12.64 25.05 -19.89
N VAL A 299 11.77 24.04 -19.93
CA VAL A 299 11.05 23.65 -21.15
C VAL A 299 9.63 23.19 -20.81
N THR A 300 8.67 23.56 -21.65
CA THR A 300 7.30 23.06 -21.56
C THR A 300 7.18 21.72 -22.27
N VAL A 301 6.68 20.69 -21.58
CA VAL A 301 6.52 19.33 -22.09
C VAL A 301 5.12 18.84 -21.77
N ASN A 302 4.33 18.58 -22.81
CA ASN A 302 2.93 18.17 -22.72
C ASN A 302 2.83 16.64 -22.63
N THR A 303 3.13 16.08 -21.44
CA THR A 303 3.06 14.63 -21.19
C THR A 303 2.92 14.35 -19.69
N ASP A 304 2.42 13.17 -19.35
CA ASP A 304 2.41 12.69 -17.97
C ASP A 304 3.83 12.35 -17.48
N PHE A 305 4.69 11.84 -18.36
CA PHE A 305 5.91 11.13 -17.97
C PHE A 305 7.13 11.48 -18.82
N ILE A 306 8.25 11.70 -18.15
CA ILE A 306 9.53 11.99 -18.78
C ILE A 306 10.70 11.25 -18.11
N ARG A 307 11.73 10.98 -18.89
CA ARG A 307 13.09 10.68 -18.44
C ARG A 307 13.98 11.88 -18.73
N VAL A 308 14.82 12.26 -17.77
CA VAL A 308 15.80 13.34 -17.88
C VAL A 308 17.19 12.73 -17.73
N GLU A 309 18.05 12.96 -18.72
CA GLU A 309 19.43 12.53 -18.76
C GLU A 309 20.32 13.75 -18.55
N ILE A 310 21.01 13.81 -17.41
CA ILE A 310 21.93 14.89 -17.06
C ILE A 310 23.36 14.41 -17.24
N LYS A 311 24.07 15.03 -18.19
CA LYS A 311 25.48 14.77 -18.44
C LYS A 311 26.32 15.69 -17.57
N ASN A 312 27.01 15.12 -16.59
CA ASN A 312 27.86 15.90 -15.68
C ASN A 312 29.27 16.09 -16.26
N GLY A 313 29.93 17.16 -15.87
CA GLY A 313 31.32 17.43 -16.22
C GLY A 313 32.31 16.65 -15.35
N GLY A 314 33.54 16.54 -15.84
CA GLY A 314 34.63 15.89 -15.14
C GLY A 314 34.36 14.41 -14.83
N THR A 315 34.76 13.96 -13.64
CA THR A 315 34.59 12.57 -13.18
C THR A 315 33.25 12.27 -12.54
N ALA A 316 32.36 13.25 -12.38
CA ALA A 316 31.05 13.03 -11.76
C ALA A 316 30.19 12.12 -12.65
N ASP A 317 29.50 11.15 -12.06
CA ASP A 317 28.62 10.23 -12.81
C ASP A 317 27.49 10.97 -13.51
N ASP A 318 27.07 10.47 -14.67
CA ASP A 318 25.82 10.92 -15.29
C ASP A 318 24.61 10.54 -14.41
N VAL A 319 23.60 11.41 -14.42
CA VAL A 319 22.39 11.24 -13.61
C VAL A 319 21.20 11.03 -14.54
N ILE A 320 20.37 10.04 -14.20
CA ILE A 320 19.07 9.84 -14.83
C ILE A 320 17.99 10.07 -13.77
N GLU A 321 17.06 10.97 -14.06
CA GLU A 321 15.89 11.24 -13.24
C GLU A 321 14.63 10.95 -14.05
N THR A 322 13.63 10.35 -13.42
CA THR A 322 12.33 10.09 -14.03
C THR A 322 11.27 10.86 -13.27
N HIS A 323 10.39 11.55 -13.99
CA HIS A 323 9.33 12.36 -13.37
C HIS A 323 7.95 11.99 -13.86
N MET A 324 6.99 12.14 -12.96
CA MET A 324 5.57 11.97 -13.24
C MET A 324 4.77 13.20 -12.81
N GLN A 325 3.86 13.61 -13.67
CA GLN A 325 2.80 14.57 -13.38
C GLN A 325 1.55 14.23 -14.19
N THR A 326 0.44 14.88 -13.88
CA THR A 326 -0.79 14.77 -14.64
C THR A 326 -0.86 15.89 -15.66
N ASN A 327 -0.77 15.52 -16.93
CA ASN A 327 -1.04 16.41 -18.03
C ASN A 327 -2.56 16.58 -18.26
N PHE A 328 -2.99 17.79 -18.64
CA PHE A 328 -4.40 18.06 -18.90
C PHE A 328 -4.83 17.52 -20.27
N LYS A 329 -5.67 16.48 -20.26
CA LYS A 329 -6.28 15.89 -21.45
C LYS A 329 -7.67 16.49 -21.67
N LYS A 330 -7.86 17.20 -22.78
CA LYS A 330 -9.08 17.97 -23.05
C LYS A 330 -10.34 17.09 -23.05
N GLU A 331 -10.26 15.94 -23.69
CA GLU A 331 -11.32 14.92 -23.76
C GLU A 331 -11.68 14.31 -22.40
N VAL A 332 -10.80 14.45 -21.41
CA VAL A 332 -11.02 14.02 -20.02
C VAL A 332 -11.63 15.16 -19.21
N GLY A 333 -11.05 16.35 -19.31
CA GLY A 333 -11.50 17.54 -18.58
C GLY A 333 -12.88 18.06 -19.00
N GLU A 334 -13.27 17.86 -20.26
CA GLU A 334 -14.55 18.32 -20.83
C GLU A 334 -15.66 17.26 -20.76
N ARG A 335 -15.44 16.12 -20.10
CA ARG A 335 -16.48 15.08 -19.96
C ARG A 335 -17.72 15.62 -19.27
N LYS A 336 -18.88 15.27 -19.80
CA LYS A 336 -20.16 15.54 -19.16
C LYS A 336 -20.26 14.73 -17.87
N ILE A 337 -20.30 15.44 -16.73
CA ILE A 337 -20.60 14.85 -15.43
C ILE A 337 -22.08 14.48 -15.41
N ILE A 338 -22.38 13.23 -15.07
CA ILE A 338 -23.75 12.74 -14.90
C ILE A 338 -24.08 12.88 -13.40
N PRO A 339 -24.97 13.80 -12.98
CA PRO A 339 -25.28 13.98 -11.57
C PRO A 339 -26.07 12.77 -11.07
N ALA A 340 -25.37 11.82 -10.43
CA ALA A 340 -25.95 10.65 -9.81
C ALA A 340 -25.12 10.28 -8.58
N GLY A 341 -25.79 9.75 -7.55
CA GLY A 341 -25.09 9.28 -6.35
C GLY A 341 -24.65 10.38 -5.38
N ILE A 342 -23.64 10.06 -4.59
CA ILE A 342 -22.97 10.95 -3.63
C ILE A 342 -21.79 11.60 -4.36
N PRO A 343 -21.76 12.94 -4.52
CA PRO A 343 -20.76 13.63 -5.35
C PRO A 343 -19.42 13.76 -4.60
N VAL A 344 -18.66 12.68 -4.56
CA VAL A 344 -17.33 12.62 -3.92
C VAL A 344 -16.26 12.14 -4.88
N ASP A 345 -15.05 12.63 -4.68
CA ASP A 345 -13.82 12.03 -5.19
C ASP A 345 -13.55 10.71 -4.43
N ILE A 346 -12.99 9.73 -5.12
CA ILE A 346 -12.57 8.44 -4.55
C ILE A 346 -11.05 8.35 -4.66
N VAL A 347 -10.36 8.27 -3.53
CA VAL A 347 -8.91 8.05 -3.48
C VAL A 347 -8.62 6.77 -2.73
N MET A 348 -7.98 5.81 -3.39
CA MET A 348 -7.62 4.50 -2.87
C MET A 348 -6.10 4.36 -2.86
N ILE A 349 -5.51 4.34 -1.67
CA ILE A 349 -4.06 4.21 -1.43
C ILE A 349 -3.82 2.84 -0.79
N MET A 350 -3.23 1.93 -1.55
CA MET A 350 -2.94 0.56 -1.12
C MET A 350 -1.44 0.40 -0.81
N PHE A 351 -1.12 -0.12 0.36
CA PHE A 351 0.20 -0.66 0.69
C PHE A 351 0.10 -2.18 0.77
N ASP A 352 0.72 -2.88 -0.19
CA ASP A 352 0.75 -4.36 -0.22
C ASP A 352 1.23 -4.93 1.13
N SER A 353 0.77 -6.13 1.50
CA SER A 353 1.31 -6.87 2.65
C SER A 353 1.18 -6.15 4.01
N THR A 354 0.29 -5.18 4.13
CA THR A 354 0.14 -4.33 5.32
C THR A 354 -1.08 -4.73 6.16
N SER A 355 -0.82 -5.34 7.32
CA SER A 355 -1.86 -5.64 8.33
C SER A 355 -2.27 -4.39 9.13
N ALA A 356 -3.46 -4.41 9.74
CA ALA A 356 -3.91 -3.32 10.60
C ALA A 356 -2.94 -3.07 11.76
N ALA A 357 -2.44 -4.15 12.35
CA ALA A 357 -1.42 -4.12 13.39
C ALA A 357 -0.08 -3.56 12.88
N ASN A 358 0.35 -3.90 11.67
CA ASN A 358 1.58 -3.38 11.09
C ASN A 358 1.49 -1.89 10.79
N PHE A 359 0.36 -1.41 10.27
CA PHE A 359 0.15 0.01 10.03
C PHE A 359 0.24 0.82 11.33
N ILE A 360 -0.36 0.34 12.42
CA ILE A 360 -0.24 0.99 13.74
C ILE A 360 1.22 1.02 14.22
N ARG A 361 1.97 -0.08 14.01
CA ARG A 361 3.39 -0.15 14.42
C ARG A 361 4.31 0.76 13.59
N LYS A 362 4.10 0.83 12.28
CA LYS A 362 5.08 1.34 11.31
C LYS A 362 4.69 2.64 10.62
N MET A 363 3.44 3.08 10.77
CA MET A 363 2.94 4.36 10.28
C MET A 363 2.32 5.20 11.41
N PRO A 364 3.00 5.37 12.57
CA PRO A 364 2.38 5.95 13.76
C PRO A 364 1.96 7.41 13.56
N ARG A 365 2.72 8.21 12.78
CA ARG A 365 2.41 9.63 12.55
C ARG A 365 1.18 9.77 11.65
N THR A 366 1.15 9.01 10.56
CA THR A 366 -0.01 8.93 9.66
C THR A 366 -1.24 8.42 10.41
N TYR A 367 -1.12 7.31 11.16
CA TYR A 367 -2.22 6.73 11.93
C TYR A 367 -2.81 7.73 12.93
N LYS A 368 -1.96 8.48 13.64
CA LYS A 368 -2.39 9.54 14.56
C LYS A 368 -3.20 10.61 13.84
N TYR A 369 -2.70 11.11 12.70
CA TYR A 369 -3.40 12.12 11.90
C TYR A 369 -4.75 11.63 11.38
N LEU A 370 -4.81 10.41 10.85
CA LEU A 370 -6.06 9.79 10.40
C LEU A 370 -7.09 9.71 11.54
N LYS A 371 -6.66 9.26 12.72
CA LYS A 371 -7.53 9.06 13.89
C LYS A 371 -7.99 10.38 14.51
N GLU A 372 -7.07 11.28 14.80
CA GLU A 372 -7.32 12.48 15.62
C GLU A 372 -7.74 13.69 14.78
N THR A 373 -7.25 13.80 13.54
CA THR A 373 -7.53 14.96 12.68
C THR A 373 -8.62 14.67 11.66
N LEU A 374 -8.57 13.53 10.96
CA LEU A 374 -9.56 13.19 9.94
C LEU A 374 -10.78 12.43 10.47
N ASN A 375 -10.79 12.04 11.76
CA ASN A 375 -11.85 11.22 12.36
C ASN A 375 -12.16 9.95 11.55
N THR A 376 -11.09 9.29 11.09
CA THR A 376 -11.14 8.17 10.16
C THR A 376 -11.80 6.95 10.80
N VAL A 377 -12.63 6.24 10.02
CA VAL A 377 -13.24 4.96 10.43
C VAL A 377 -12.29 3.82 10.04
N PHE A 378 -11.85 3.03 11.01
CA PHE A 378 -10.99 1.86 10.80
C PHE A 378 -11.83 0.58 10.81
N LEU A 379 -11.80 -0.19 9.71
CA LEU A 379 -12.52 -1.46 9.61
C LEU A 379 -11.72 -2.55 10.32
N ASN A 380 -12.14 -2.95 11.52
CA ASN A 380 -11.39 -3.90 12.35
C ASN A 380 -11.53 -5.35 11.88
N GLY A 381 -12.59 -5.64 11.13
CA GLY A 381 -12.89 -6.96 10.59
C GLY A 381 -12.72 -7.09 9.09
N GLN A 382 -12.07 -6.12 8.43
CA GLN A 382 -11.75 -6.27 7.01
C GLN A 382 -10.81 -7.46 6.84
N THR A 383 -11.25 -8.44 6.05
CA THR A 383 -10.51 -9.68 5.85
C THR A 383 -10.15 -9.93 4.39
N ILE A 384 -9.49 -11.07 4.12
CA ILE A 384 -9.05 -11.47 2.79
C ILE A 384 -9.94 -12.54 2.17
N VAL A 385 -10.03 -12.59 0.84
CA VAL A 385 -10.91 -13.51 0.11
C VAL A 385 -10.14 -14.52 -0.73
N GLY A 386 -8.84 -14.32 -0.90
CA GLY A 386 -7.93 -15.26 -1.55
C GLY A 386 -6.48 -14.97 -1.22
N ASP A 387 -5.60 -15.72 -1.88
CA ASP A 387 -4.15 -15.60 -1.70
C ASP A 387 -3.56 -14.48 -2.58
N GLY A 388 -2.94 -13.48 -1.95
CA GLY A 388 -2.23 -12.42 -2.65
C GLY A 388 -3.12 -11.37 -3.30
N THR A 389 -2.48 -10.34 -3.84
CA THR A 389 -3.08 -9.09 -4.32
C THR A 389 -4.18 -9.24 -5.37
N THR A 390 -3.99 -10.12 -6.37
CA THR A 390 -4.93 -10.27 -7.48
C THR A 390 -6.33 -10.68 -7.02
N ALA A 391 -6.44 -11.60 -6.05
CA ALA A 391 -7.73 -12.04 -5.52
C ALA A 391 -8.48 -10.89 -4.83
N GLN A 392 -7.72 -10.07 -4.10
CA GLN A 392 -8.21 -8.95 -3.30
C GLN A 392 -8.69 -7.81 -4.19
N LEU A 393 -7.85 -7.38 -5.14
CA LEU A 393 -8.19 -6.31 -6.06
C LEU A 393 -9.26 -6.74 -7.07
N SER A 394 -9.31 -8.00 -7.49
CA SER A 394 -10.42 -8.50 -8.31
C SER A 394 -11.76 -8.31 -7.58
N ALA A 395 -11.82 -8.67 -6.30
CA ALA A 395 -13.02 -8.51 -5.50
C ALA A 395 -13.38 -7.04 -5.24
N ILE A 396 -12.41 -6.17 -4.89
CA ILE A 396 -12.62 -4.73 -4.67
C ILE A 396 -13.07 -4.01 -5.94
N LEU A 397 -12.45 -4.32 -7.09
CA LEU A 397 -12.61 -3.53 -8.30
C LEU A 397 -13.67 -4.07 -9.26
N THR A 398 -14.15 -5.31 -9.05
CA THR A 398 -15.18 -5.90 -9.92
C THR A 398 -16.38 -6.50 -9.19
N GLY A 399 -16.26 -6.73 -7.88
CA GLY A 399 -17.28 -7.44 -7.10
C GLY A 399 -17.39 -8.93 -7.42
N ILE A 400 -16.46 -9.47 -8.21
CA ILE A 400 -16.45 -10.87 -8.68
C ILE A 400 -15.12 -11.52 -8.24
N PRO A 401 -15.14 -12.73 -7.64
CA PRO A 401 -13.92 -13.45 -7.29
C PRO A 401 -13.01 -13.69 -8.51
N GLU A 402 -11.69 -13.66 -8.34
CA GLU A 402 -10.70 -13.88 -9.43
C GLU A 402 -11.01 -15.13 -10.27
N HIS A 403 -11.34 -16.25 -9.63
CA HIS A 403 -11.61 -17.53 -10.30
C HIS A 403 -12.94 -17.59 -11.06
N HIS A 404 -13.82 -16.60 -10.90
CA HIS A 404 -15.06 -16.45 -11.67
C HIS A 404 -14.93 -15.40 -12.79
N GLN A 405 -13.76 -14.80 -12.96
CA GLN A 405 -13.50 -13.86 -14.05
C GLN A 405 -13.31 -14.59 -15.38
N PRO A 406 -13.52 -13.91 -16.52
CA PRO A 406 -13.03 -14.39 -17.81
C PRO A 406 -11.53 -14.73 -17.76
N GLU A 407 -11.17 -15.88 -18.35
CA GLU A 407 -9.81 -16.41 -18.33
C GLU A 407 -8.79 -15.41 -18.91
N SER A 408 -7.79 -15.09 -18.08
CA SER A 408 -6.72 -14.13 -18.41
C SER A 408 -5.34 -14.62 -17.99
N ARG A 409 -5.20 -15.82 -17.45
CA ARG A 409 -3.91 -16.34 -16.99
C ARG A 409 -3.00 -16.64 -18.19
N LYS A 410 -1.79 -16.07 -18.18
CA LYS A 410 -0.77 -16.23 -19.24
C LYS A 410 -0.47 -17.70 -19.58
N ALA A 411 -0.63 -18.61 -18.60
CA ALA A 411 -0.38 -20.03 -18.75
C ALA A 411 -1.48 -20.81 -19.51
N PHE A 412 -2.64 -20.21 -19.79
CA PHE A 412 -3.78 -20.88 -20.43
C PHE A 412 -3.92 -20.47 -21.90
N ARG A 413 -4.23 -21.45 -22.76
CA ARG A 413 -4.50 -21.19 -24.18
C ARG A 413 -5.75 -20.32 -24.32
N ASN A 414 -5.74 -19.40 -25.29
CA ASN A 414 -6.83 -18.47 -25.59
C ASN A 414 -7.20 -17.50 -24.45
N ALA A 415 -6.34 -17.33 -23.44
CA ALA A 415 -6.50 -16.31 -22.42
C ALA A 415 -6.57 -14.92 -23.05
N LYS A 416 -7.41 -14.04 -22.51
CA LYS A 416 -7.59 -12.67 -23.01
C LYS A 416 -7.07 -11.64 -22.01
N PRO A 417 -6.68 -10.44 -22.47
CA PRO A 417 -6.48 -9.28 -21.60
C PRO A 417 -7.69 -9.02 -20.69
N VAL A 418 -7.44 -8.46 -19.50
CA VAL A 418 -8.47 -8.28 -18.46
C VAL A 418 -9.47 -7.16 -18.77
N ASP A 419 -9.36 -6.52 -19.93
CA ASP A 419 -10.16 -5.37 -20.38
C ASP A 419 -11.68 -5.58 -20.25
N ASN A 420 -12.14 -6.81 -20.49
CA ASN A 420 -13.57 -7.15 -20.47
C ASN A 420 -14.11 -7.52 -19.09
N TRP A 421 -13.30 -7.41 -18.03
CA TRP A 421 -13.80 -7.57 -16.66
C TRP A 421 -14.67 -6.38 -16.25
N ARG A 422 -15.46 -6.56 -15.19
CA ARG A 422 -16.43 -5.55 -14.70
C ARG A 422 -15.75 -4.48 -13.83
N TRP A 423 -14.87 -3.70 -14.41
CA TRP A 423 -14.10 -2.71 -13.67
C TRP A 423 -14.93 -1.52 -13.14
N ILE A 424 -14.85 -1.25 -11.84
CA ILE A 424 -15.54 -0.14 -11.19
C ILE A 424 -15.05 1.23 -11.70
N PHE A 425 -13.76 1.37 -11.99
CA PHE A 425 -13.20 2.60 -12.55
C PHE A 425 -13.79 2.94 -13.93
N LYS A 426 -14.22 1.93 -14.72
CA LYS A 426 -14.95 2.16 -15.98
C LYS A 426 -16.36 2.68 -15.72
N GLU A 427 -17.01 2.27 -14.63
CA GLU A 427 -18.31 2.85 -14.21
C GLU A 427 -18.15 4.31 -13.77
N TYR A 428 -17.09 4.63 -13.00
CA TYR A 428 -16.76 6.02 -12.64
C TYR A 428 -16.45 6.89 -13.86
N SER A 429 -15.59 6.42 -14.78
CA SER A 429 -15.26 7.12 -16.02
C SER A 429 -16.52 7.47 -16.84
N LYS A 430 -17.47 6.53 -16.95
CA LYS A 430 -18.78 6.75 -17.61
C LYS A 430 -19.63 7.84 -16.95
N GLN A 431 -19.45 8.11 -15.66
CA GLN A 431 -20.12 9.20 -14.96
C GLN A 431 -19.37 10.54 -15.05
N GLY A 432 -18.29 10.60 -15.81
CA GLY A 432 -17.50 11.81 -16.04
C GLY A 432 -16.34 11.99 -15.05
N TYR A 433 -15.98 10.95 -14.30
CA TYR A 433 -14.80 10.99 -13.43
C TYR A 433 -13.50 10.95 -14.26
N VAL A 434 -12.50 11.66 -13.77
CA VAL A 434 -11.09 11.48 -14.16
C VAL A 434 -10.54 10.29 -13.38
N THR A 435 -9.92 9.36 -14.08
CA THR A 435 -9.48 8.09 -13.50
C THR A 435 -7.96 7.95 -13.51
N MET A 436 -7.40 7.45 -12.41
CA MET A 436 -5.96 7.19 -12.26
C MET A 436 -5.72 5.78 -11.70
N TYR A 437 -4.75 5.07 -12.26
CA TYR A 437 -4.21 3.83 -11.70
C TYR A 437 -2.68 3.83 -11.79
N SER A 438 -2.00 3.73 -10.64
CA SER A 438 -0.55 3.60 -10.55
C SER A 438 -0.15 2.38 -9.72
N GLU A 439 0.83 1.61 -10.19
CA GLU A 439 1.38 0.46 -9.48
C GLU A 439 2.90 0.40 -9.65
N ASP A 440 3.64 0.54 -8.55
CA ASP A 440 5.09 0.85 -8.54
C ASP A 440 6.02 -0.36 -8.75
N SER A 441 5.46 -1.55 -9.04
CA SER A 441 6.23 -2.77 -9.25
C SER A 441 5.72 -3.55 -10.47
N PRO A 442 6.13 -3.15 -11.69
CA PRO A 442 5.52 -3.67 -12.92
C PRO A 442 5.84 -5.15 -13.16
N ALA A 443 6.97 -5.65 -12.65
CA ALA A 443 7.38 -7.05 -12.71
C ALA A 443 6.46 -8.02 -11.94
N VAL A 444 5.80 -7.55 -10.88
CA VAL A 444 4.87 -8.35 -10.04
C VAL A 444 3.48 -7.73 -9.96
N GLY A 445 3.12 -6.89 -10.94
CA GLY A 445 1.86 -6.13 -10.94
C GLY A 445 0.63 -7.02 -10.82
N ALA A 446 -0.38 -6.54 -10.09
CA ALA A 446 -1.55 -7.30 -9.66
C ALA A 446 -2.28 -8.02 -10.79
N PHE A 447 -2.33 -7.40 -11.98
CA PHE A 447 -2.99 -7.95 -13.17
C PHE A 447 -2.04 -8.23 -14.34
N ASN A 448 -0.72 -8.12 -14.13
CA ASN A 448 0.29 -8.31 -15.19
C ASN A 448 1.25 -9.47 -14.89
N TYR A 449 1.42 -9.86 -13.63
CA TYR A 449 2.34 -10.94 -13.24
C TYR A 449 1.87 -12.30 -13.78
N ARG A 450 0.68 -12.75 -13.37
CA ARG A 450 0.07 -14.03 -13.78
C ARG A 450 -0.95 -13.89 -14.90
N LEU A 451 -1.52 -12.69 -15.07
CA LEU A 451 -2.59 -12.41 -16.02
C LEU A 451 -2.07 -11.61 -17.22
N MET A 452 -2.80 -11.59 -18.33
CA MET A 452 -2.42 -10.98 -19.60
C MET A 452 -2.29 -9.44 -19.55
N GLY A 453 -2.58 -8.79 -18.41
CA GLY A 453 -2.59 -7.34 -18.31
C GLY A 453 -3.73 -6.70 -19.09
N PHE A 454 -3.59 -5.41 -19.36
CA PHE A 454 -4.55 -4.62 -20.12
C PHE A 454 -4.09 -4.44 -21.56
N ARG A 455 -4.99 -4.60 -22.53
CA ARG A 455 -4.71 -4.20 -23.91
C ARG A 455 -4.83 -2.69 -24.06
N ASP A 456 -5.94 -2.14 -23.58
CA ASP A 456 -6.26 -0.72 -23.62
C ASP A 456 -6.05 -0.12 -22.22
N PRO A 457 -5.54 1.13 -22.07
CA PRO A 457 -5.30 1.72 -20.75
C PRO A 457 -6.55 1.64 -19.85
N PRO A 458 -6.44 1.11 -18.61
CA PRO A 458 -7.60 0.94 -17.74
C PRO A 458 -8.18 2.27 -17.25
N THR A 459 -7.37 3.31 -17.18
CA THR A 459 -7.70 4.63 -16.64
C THR A 459 -7.10 5.73 -17.52
N ASP A 460 -7.58 6.96 -17.33
CA ASP A 460 -7.14 8.14 -18.09
C ASP A 460 -5.67 8.45 -17.85
N HIS A 461 -5.22 8.24 -16.62
CA HIS A 461 -3.86 8.42 -16.16
C HIS A 461 -3.36 7.05 -15.65
N TYR A 462 -2.47 6.41 -16.39
CA TYR A 462 -2.02 5.03 -16.13
C TYR A 462 -0.50 4.95 -16.18
N SER A 463 0.17 4.62 -15.07
CA SER A 463 1.62 4.82 -14.95
C SER A 463 2.47 3.58 -15.21
N ARG A 464 1.91 2.45 -15.65
CA ARG A 464 2.69 1.21 -15.81
C ARG A 464 3.93 1.37 -16.68
N TYR A 465 3.81 2.06 -17.83
CA TYR A 465 4.92 2.26 -18.75
C TYR A 465 5.96 3.27 -18.22
N PHE A 466 5.57 4.19 -17.32
CA PHE A 466 6.55 4.94 -16.53
C PHE A 466 7.36 4.00 -15.64
N TRP A 467 6.70 3.08 -14.93
CA TRP A 467 7.37 2.19 -14.01
C TRP A 467 8.28 1.17 -14.69
N LEU A 468 7.91 0.68 -15.88
CA LEU A 468 8.78 -0.16 -16.73
C LEU A 468 10.09 0.54 -17.09
N GLU A 469 10.06 1.87 -17.26
CA GLU A 469 11.27 2.65 -17.52
C GLU A 469 12.03 2.98 -16.22
N ALA A 470 11.32 3.43 -15.19
CA ALA A 470 11.91 3.88 -13.94
C ALA A 470 12.61 2.76 -13.16
N GLU A 471 12.18 1.50 -13.32
CA GLU A 471 12.82 0.36 -12.65
C GLU A 471 14.24 0.07 -13.17
N ASN A 472 14.58 0.50 -14.38
CA ASN A 472 15.92 0.36 -14.96
C ASN A 472 16.97 1.23 -14.24
N TYR A 473 16.53 2.19 -13.41
CA TYR A 473 17.39 3.18 -12.75
C TYR A 473 17.37 3.05 -11.22
N VAL A 474 17.00 1.89 -10.71
CA VAL A 474 17.04 1.58 -9.27
C VAL A 474 18.50 1.34 -8.84
N LYS A 475 19.14 2.39 -8.33
CA LYS A 475 20.52 2.33 -7.79
C LYS A 475 20.57 1.79 -6.35
N LYS A 476 19.55 2.11 -5.55
CA LYS A 476 19.39 1.71 -4.16
C LYS A 476 17.96 1.22 -3.95
N VAL A 477 17.77 0.22 -3.10
CA VAL A 477 16.44 -0.34 -2.81
C VAL A 477 15.48 0.81 -2.40
N HIS A 478 14.30 0.85 -3.02
CA HIS A 478 13.26 1.90 -2.87
C HIS A 478 13.58 3.29 -3.44
N CYS A 479 14.68 3.44 -4.17
CA CYS A 479 15.05 4.67 -4.88
C CYS A 479 15.14 4.43 -6.39
N THR A 480 14.59 5.33 -7.21
CA THR A 480 14.87 5.41 -8.65
C THR A 480 15.52 6.75 -8.96
N GLY A 481 16.69 6.70 -9.60
CA GLY A 481 17.58 7.86 -9.65
C GLY A 481 17.85 8.42 -8.25
N ASN A 482 17.57 9.72 -8.07
CA ASN A 482 17.75 10.43 -6.81
C ASN A 482 16.47 10.55 -5.96
N GLN A 483 15.40 9.84 -6.32
CA GLN A 483 14.08 10.01 -5.70
C GLN A 483 13.56 8.72 -5.06
N ALA A 484 12.83 8.86 -3.96
CA ALA A 484 12.12 7.75 -3.35
C ALA A 484 10.93 7.35 -4.22
N ILE A 485 10.79 6.05 -4.49
CA ILE A 485 9.77 5.51 -5.40
C ILE A 485 8.36 5.89 -4.95
N HIS A 486 8.07 5.85 -3.65
CA HIS A 486 6.74 6.18 -3.15
C HIS A 486 6.38 7.66 -3.37
N ASN A 487 7.36 8.56 -3.29
CA ASN A 487 7.12 10.00 -3.47
C ASN A 487 6.74 10.37 -4.90
N LEU A 488 7.26 9.65 -5.90
CA LEU A 488 6.82 9.82 -7.28
C LEU A 488 5.30 9.60 -7.40
N THR A 489 4.80 8.44 -6.95
CA THR A 489 3.36 8.13 -7.01
C THR A 489 2.50 9.08 -6.17
N LEU A 490 2.94 9.47 -4.97
CA LEU A 490 2.20 10.42 -4.12
C LEU A 490 2.10 11.81 -4.78
N ASN A 491 3.18 12.29 -5.39
CA ASN A 491 3.20 13.56 -6.11
C ASN A 491 2.35 13.50 -7.39
N TYR A 492 2.29 12.35 -8.07
CA TYR A 492 1.41 12.16 -9.21
C TYR A 492 -0.07 12.27 -8.83
N LEU A 493 -0.49 11.67 -7.70
CA LEU A 493 -1.83 11.87 -7.16
C LEU A 493 -2.10 13.36 -6.88
N LEU A 494 -1.17 14.06 -6.23
CA LEU A 494 -1.35 15.49 -5.93
C LEU A 494 -1.48 16.32 -7.22
N SER A 495 -0.69 15.98 -8.26
CA SER A 495 -0.78 16.63 -9.56
C SER A 495 -2.15 16.42 -10.23
N LEU A 496 -2.78 15.24 -10.08
CA LEU A 496 -4.13 14.98 -10.61
C LEU A 496 -5.16 15.97 -10.07
N PHE A 497 -5.10 16.22 -8.77
CA PHE A 497 -6.02 17.16 -8.11
C PHE A 497 -5.76 18.61 -8.52
N ARG A 498 -4.49 18.99 -8.70
CA ARG A 498 -4.10 20.32 -9.15
C ARG A 498 -4.48 20.57 -10.62
N THR A 499 -4.39 19.55 -11.47
CA THR A 499 -4.73 19.61 -12.91
C THR A 499 -6.24 19.64 -13.13
N TYR A 500 -7.01 18.73 -12.51
CA TYR A 500 -8.47 18.61 -12.73
C TYR A 500 -9.28 19.14 -11.55
N LYS A 501 -9.32 20.47 -11.39
CA LYS A 501 -9.96 21.11 -10.24
C LYS A 501 -11.48 20.94 -10.17
N LYS A 502 -12.15 20.83 -11.32
CA LYS A 502 -13.63 20.82 -11.41
C LYS A 502 -14.24 19.44 -11.64
N ASN A 503 -13.42 18.45 -11.98
CA ASN A 503 -13.89 17.11 -12.35
C ASN A 503 -13.84 16.19 -11.12
N PRO A 504 -14.80 15.28 -10.95
CA PRO A 504 -14.70 14.26 -9.92
C PRO A 504 -13.61 13.23 -10.28
N LYS A 505 -12.97 12.61 -9.28
CA LYS A 505 -11.78 11.76 -9.46
C LYS A 505 -11.96 10.38 -8.87
N PHE A 506 -11.43 9.37 -9.55
CA PHE A 506 -11.22 8.04 -9.00
C PHE A 506 -9.74 7.70 -9.16
N SER A 507 -9.04 7.48 -8.06
CA SER A 507 -7.61 7.16 -8.06
C SER A 507 -7.34 5.88 -7.30
N LEU A 508 -6.57 4.98 -7.90
CA LEU A 508 -6.02 3.79 -7.26
C LEU A 508 -4.50 3.82 -7.33
N LEU A 509 -3.83 3.81 -6.18
CA LEU A 509 -2.38 3.78 -6.06
C LEU A 509 -1.97 2.50 -5.32
N ASN A 510 -1.12 1.70 -5.94
CA ASN A 510 -0.62 0.45 -5.40
C ASN A 510 0.88 0.57 -5.12
N PHE A 511 1.24 0.55 -3.85
CA PHE A 511 2.61 0.52 -3.36
C PHE A 511 2.99 -0.92 -3.00
N SER A 512 3.67 -1.61 -3.91
CA SER A 512 4.20 -2.96 -3.72
C SER A 512 5.70 -2.96 -3.51
N ASN A 513 6.44 -2.07 -4.19
CA ASN A 513 7.90 -2.00 -4.11
C ASN A 513 8.38 -1.86 -2.66
N LEU A 514 7.71 -0.98 -1.90
CA LEU A 514 8.09 -0.65 -0.54
C LEU A 514 7.94 -1.80 0.45
N VAL A 515 6.92 -2.65 0.29
CA VAL A 515 6.39 -3.46 1.40
C VAL A 515 6.28 -4.95 1.10
N HIS A 516 6.36 -5.36 -0.17
CA HIS A 516 6.19 -6.76 -0.58
C HIS A 516 7.24 -7.71 0.04
N ARG A 517 8.47 -7.23 0.32
CA ARG A 517 9.57 -8.06 0.86
C ARG A 517 9.88 -7.83 2.34
N ASP A 518 9.63 -6.64 2.85
CA ASP A 518 9.93 -6.29 4.25
C ASP A 518 8.77 -5.47 4.86
N PRO A 519 8.04 -6.01 5.85
CA PRO A 519 6.94 -5.27 6.48
C PRO A 519 7.41 -4.04 7.27
N ASN A 520 8.73 -3.90 7.53
CA ASN A 520 9.29 -2.74 8.22
C ASN A 520 9.50 -1.53 7.29
N ALA A 521 9.68 -1.75 5.99
CA ALA A 521 10.02 -0.72 5.02
C ALA A 521 8.88 0.28 4.75
N ILE A 522 7.63 -0.07 5.10
CA ILE A 522 6.51 0.89 5.07
C ILE A 522 6.80 2.17 5.87
N THR A 523 7.66 2.10 6.90
CA THR A 523 8.03 3.26 7.73
C THR A 523 8.61 4.42 6.93
N TYR A 524 9.17 4.16 5.74
CA TYR A 524 9.68 5.20 4.85
C TYR A 524 8.56 6.09 4.30
N ALA A 525 7.35 5.58 4.17
CA ALA A 525 6.20 6.35 3.70
C ALA A 525 5.50 7.13 4.83
N ASP A 526 5.81 6.91 6.12
CA ASP A 526 5.03 7.50 7.23
C ASP A 526 5.05 9.03 7.22
N GLY A 527 6.24 9.62 7.04
CA GLY A 527 6.38 11.08 6.98
C GLY A 527 5.79 11.65 5.69
N ASP A 528 6.05 10.99 4.57
CA ASP A 528 5.71 11.51 3.24
C ASP A 528 4.22 11.38 2.95
N LEU A 529 3.58 10.29 3.36
CA LEU A 529 2.12 10.15 3.28
C LEU A 529 1.42 11.17 4.17
N LEU A 530 1.92 11.41 5.40
CA LEU A 530 1.40 12.46 6.26
C LEU A 530 1.48 13.83 5.57
N ASN A 531 2.64 14.15 4.97
CA ASN A 531 2.84 15.41 4.25
C ASN A 531 1.87 15.57 3.07
N LEU A 532 1.65 14.49 2.30
CA LEU A 532 0.63 14.48 1.24
C LEU A 532 -0.76 14.79 1.81
N LEU A 533 -1.20 14.09 2.86
CA LEU A 533 -2.54 14.26 3.44
C LEU A 533 -2.74 15.67 4.03
N GLN A 534 -1.72 16.23 4.67
CA GLN A 534 -1.73 17.61 5.16
C GLN A 534 -1.82 18.61 4.01
N THR A 535 -1.07 18.38 2.92
CA THR A 535 -1.13 19.21 1.72
C THR A 535 -2.50 19.15 1.05
N MET A 536 -3.06 17.95 0.88
CA MET A 536 -4.41 17.77 0.33
C MET A 536 -5.50 18.40 1.22
N THR A 537 -5.32 18.41 2.54
CA THR A 537 -6.21 19.12 3.46
C THR A 537 -6.09 20.63 3.30
N LYS A 538 -4.86 21.16 3.27
CA LYS A 538 -4.58 22.60 3.10
C LYS A 538 -5.12 23.14 1.77
N GLU A 539 -5.02 22.35 0.70
CA GLU A 539 -5.52 22.68 -0.63
C GLU A 539 -7.02 22.33 -0.82
N SER A 540 -7.72 21.94 0.25
CA SER A 540 -9.17 21.62 0.25
C SER A 540 -9.57 20.43 -0.64
N TYR A 541 -8.62 19.58 -1.04
CA TYR A 541 -8.91 18.38 -1.83
C TYR A 541 -9.63 17.30 -1.03
N LEU A 542 -9.36 17.19 0.27
CA LEU A 542 -10.07 16.22 1.13
C LEU A 542 -11.51 16.64 1.48
N ASP A 543 -11.91 17.88 1.21
CA ASP A 543 -13.26 18.38 1.54
C ASP A 543 -14.38 17.72 0.73
N ASN A 544 -14.04 17.02 -0.35
CA ASN A 544 -14.99 16.24 -1.16
C ASN A 544 -14.49 14.82 -1.44
N THR A 545 -13.51 14.31 -0.70
CA THR A 545 -12.89 13.00 -0.95
C THR A 545 -13.31 11.93 0.06
N PHE A 546 -13.75 10.77 -0.45
CA PHE A 546 -13.68 9.51 0.30
C PHE A 546 -12.28 8.93 0.12
N LEU A 547 -11.51 8.95 1.22
CA LEU A 547 -10.13 8.48 1.24
C LEU A 547 -10.08 7.08 1.86
N PHE A 548 -9.64 6.12 1.07
CA PHE A 548 -9.41 4.73 1.46
C PHE A 548 -7.90 4.50 1.57
N ILE A 549 -7.39 4.19 2.76
CA ILE A 549 -6.00 3.74 2.95
C ILE A 549 -6.05 2.30 3.46
N PHE A 550 -5.41 1.37 2.75
CA PHE A 550 -5.56 -0.05 3.04
C PHE A 550 -4.34 -0.90 2.66
N GLY A 551 -4.29 -2.11 3.20
CA GLY A 551 -3.54 -3.22 2.64
C GLY A 551 -4.50 -4.22 1.98
N ASP A 552 -4.02 -4.95 1.00
CA ASP A 552 -4.75 -6.04 0.35
C ASP A 552 -4.82 -7.30 1.24
N HIS A 553 -3.71 -7.58 1.91
CA HIS A 553 -3.50 -8.62 2.92
C HIS A 553 -2.37 -8.17 3.88
N GLY A 554 -2.12 -8.90 4.97
CA GLY A 554 -0.93 -8.70 5.80
C GLY A 554 0.30 -9.44 5.29
N TYR A 555 1.41 -9.40 6.02
CA TYR A 555 2.66 -10.01 5.57
C TYR A 555 2.55 -11.55 5.45
N ARG A 556 2.63 -12.06 4.21
CA ARG A 556 2.44 -13.48 3.85
C ARG A 556 3.71 -14.33 3.94
N PHE A 557 4.88 -13.69 4.00
CA PHE A 557 6.18 -14.38 3.95
C PHE A 557 6.96 -14.28 5.27
N GLY A 558 8.10 -14.98 5.36
CA GLY A 558 9.02 -14.85 6.49
C GLY A 558 8.61 -15.50 7.82
N GLY A 559 9.46 -15.29 8.83
CA GLY A 559 9.36 -15.94 10.13
C GLY A 559 8.13 -15.52 10.92
N MET A 560 7.73 -14.24 10.87
CA MET A 560 6.54 -13.73 11.57
C MET A 560 5.30 -14.56 11.24
N ARG A 561 5.05 -14.80 9.95
CA ARG A 561 3.91 -15.58 9.46
C ARG A 561 4.08 -17.09 9.63
N LYS A 562 5.31 -17.61 9.53
CA LYS A 562 5.59 -19.06 9.65
C LYS A 562 5.58 -19.56 11.10
N GLN A 563 6.00 -18.73 12.05
CA GLN A 563 6.33 -19.16 13.42
C GLN A 563 5.32 -18.69 14.47
N THR A 564 4.42 -17.75 14.16
CA THR A 564 3.52 -17.17 15.16
C THR A 564 2.05 -17.23 14.72
N LEU A 565 1.15 -17.45 15.68
CA LEU A 565 -0.28 -17.38 15.41
C LEU A 565 -0.74 -15.95 15.13
N GLN A 566 -0.10 -14.96 15.77
CA GLN A 566 -0.39 -13.56 15.49
C GLN A 566 -0.07 -13.19 14.03
N GLY A 567 1.08 -13.60 13.49
CA GLY A 567 1.41 -13.37 12.08
C GLY A 567 0.40 -13.99 11.11
N LYS A 568 -0.19 -15.15 11.46
CA LYS A 568 -1.30 -15.76 10.69
C LYS A 568 -2.56 -14.90 10.69
N LEU A 569 -2.92 -14.32 11.83
CA LEU A 569 -4.08 -13.44 11.92
C LEU A 569 -3.82 -12.10 11.25
N GLU A 570 -2.62 -11.54 11.39
CA GLU A 570 -2.23 -10.30 10.72
C GLU A 570 -2.28 -10.41 9.19
N GLU A 571 -1.90 -11.56 8.61
CA GLU A 571 -2.10 -11.83 7.17
C GLU A 571 -3.57 -11.68 6.73
N ARG A 572 -4.50 -12.12 7.58
CA ARG A 572 -5.95 -12.16 7.30
C ARG A 572 -6.70 -10.89 7.67
N LEU A 573 -6.03 -9.95 8.36
CA LEU A 573 -6.61 -8.71 8.86
C LEU A 573 -5.77 -7.53 8.36
N PRO A 574 -5.86 -7.22 7.04
CA PRO A 574 -5.23 -6.06 6.46
C PRO A 574 -5.65 -4.76 7.13
N HIS A 575 -4.81 -3.74 7.03
CA HIS A 575 -5.25 -2.39 7.36
C HIS A 575 -6.36 -1.98 6.39
N PHE A 576 -7.42 -1.36 6.88
CA PHE A 576 -8.41 -0.71 6.02
C PHE A 576 -9.06 0.45 6.77
N SER A 577 -8.95 1.64 6.21
CA SER A 577 -9.44 2.86 6.83
C SER A 577 -10.14 3.74 5.81
N ILE A 578 -11.20 4.41 6.24
CA ILE A 578 -12.05 5.25 5.41
C ILE A 578 -12.23 6.60 6.10
N SER A 579 -11.69 7.66 5.50
CA SER A 579 -11.98 9.05 5.87
C SER A 579 -13.04 9.60 4.92
N VAL A 580 -14.02 10.30 5.45
CA VAL A 580 -15.13 10.89 4.67
C VAL A 580 -15.18 12.40 4.89
N PRO A 581 -15.71 13.18 3.93
CA PRO A 581 -15.84 14.62 4.08
C PRO A 581 -16.67 15.06 5.29
N LYS A 582 -16.34 16.21 5.86
CA LYS A 582 -17.10 16.79 7.00
C LYS A 582 -18.57 17.03 6.66
N TRP A 583 -18.90 17.38 5.42
CA TRP A 583 -20.29 17.56 5.02
C TRP A 583 -21.06 16.23 4.96
N PHE A 584 -20.39 15.13 4.60
CA PHE A 584 -21.01 13.80 4.52
C PHE A 584 -21.49 13.33 5.90
N THR A 585 -20.70 13.57 6.95
CA THR A 585 -21.08 13.19 8.32
C THR A 585 -22.32 13.96 8.83
N ARG A 586 -22.57 15.16 8.29
CA ARG A 586 -23.73 15.99 8.64
C ARG A 586 -24.95 15.69 7.76
N GLN A 587 -24.78 15.64 6.45
CA GLN A 587 -25.86 15.49 5.48
C GLN A 587 -26.30 14.02 5.31
N HIS A 588 -25.38 13.07 5.53
CA HIS A 588 -25.63 11.63 5.44
C HIS A 588 -25.33 10.93 6.76
N ARG A 589 -25.77 11.53 7.88
CA ARG A 589 -25.51 11.03 9.25
C ARG A 589 -25.82 9.54 9.41
N ARG A 590 -26.96 9.07 8.89
CA ARG A 590 -27.35 7.64 8.92
C ARG A 590 -26.34 6.74 8.21
N LEU A 591 -25.87 7.13 7.02
CA LEU A 591 -24.88 6.35 6.26
C LEU A 591 -23.53 6.32 6.97
N TYR A 592 -23.13 7.44 7.56
CA TYR A 592 -21.90 7.54 8.34
C TYR A 592 -21.94 6.68 9.62
N ASN A 593 -23.09 6.67 10.31
CA ASN A 593 -23.29 5.81 11.49
C ASN A 593 -23.31 4.33 11.11
N ASN A 594 -23.93 3.96 9.98
CA ASN A 594 -23.83 2.60 9.44
C ASN A 594 -22.38 2.21 9.15
N LEU A 595 -21.59 3.11 8.55
CA LEU A 595 -20.16 2.88 8.31
C LEU A 595 -19.39 2.62 9.62
N LYS A 596 -19.64 3.41 10.67
CA LYS A 596 -19.05 3.20 12.01
C LYS A 596 -19.48 1.88 12.63
N PHE A 597 -20.76 1.57 12.58
CA PHE A 597 -21.31 0.32 13.09
C PHE A 597 -20.68 -0.89 12.38
N ASN A 598 -20.68 -0.88 11.05
CA ASN A 598 -20.11 -1.93 10.21
C ASN A 598 -18.59 -2.09 10.38
N SER A 599 -17.88 -1.04 10.81
CA SER A 599 -16.43 -1.10 11.09
C SER A 599 -16.04 -2.06 12.22
N ARG A 600 -17.01 -2.53 13.00
CA ARG A 600 -16.84 -3.52 14.08
C ARG A 600 -17.21 -4.94 13.65
N LEU A 601 -17.66 -5.13 12.41
CA LEU A 601 -18.10 -6.41 11.89
C LEU A 601 -17.08 -7.01 10.92
N LEU A 602 -17.26 -8.29 10.59
CA LEU A 602 -16.55 -8.94 9.49
C LEU A 602 -16.92 -8.27 8.17
N THR A 603 -15.95 -7.68 7.49
CA THR A 603 -16.09 -7.07 6.16
C THR A 603 -15.09 -7.68 5.18
N SER A 604 -15.38 -7.58 3.90
CA SER A 604 -14.60 -8.19 2.82
C SER A 604 -14.38 -7.19 1.68
N PRO A 605 -13.40 -7.45 0.79
CA PRO A 605 -13.25 -6.78 -0.49
C PRO A 605 -14.54 -6.55 -1.28
N PHE A 606 -15.50 -7.50 -1.22
CA PHE A 606 -16.77 -7.37 -1.93
C PHE A 606 -17.66 -6.27 -1.36
N ASP A 607 -17.58 -6.01 -0.06
CA ASP A 607 -18.33 -4.92 0.59
C ASP A 607 -17.76 -3.55 0.19
N ILE A 608 -16.45 -3.48 -0.06
CA ILE A 608 -15.80 -2.28 -0.59
C ILE A 608 -16.32 -2.00 -2.01
N TYR A 609 -16.35 -3.02 -2.88
CA TYR A 609 -16.96 -2.87 -4.22
C TYR A 609 -18.43 -2.38 -4.12
N ALA A 610 -19.22 -3.00 -3.24
CA ALA A 610 -20.61 -2.61 -3.02
C ALA A 610 -20.73 -1.16 -2.54
N THR A 611 -19.82 -0.71 -1.69
CA THR A 611 -19.74 0.66 -1.18
C THR A 611 -19.39 1.65 -2.29
N LEU A 612 -18.35 1.36 -3.09
CA LEU A 612 -17.95 2.17 -4.25
C LEU A 612 -19.05 2.25 -5.31
N LYS A 613 -19.87 1.20 -5.44
CA LYS A 613 -21.02 1.24 -6.34
C LYS A 613 -22.18 2.03 -5.75
N ASN A 614 -22.37 1.96 -4.44
CA ASN A 614 -23.43 2.69 -3.76
C ASN A 614 -23.21 4.19 -3.81
N THR A 615 -21.97 4.68 -3.75
CA THR A 615 -21.66 6.11 -3.97
C THR A 615 -22.08 6.58 -5.36
N LEU A 616 -22.07 5.71 -6.38
CA LEU A 616 -22.56 6.03 -7.73
C LEU A 616 -24.09 5.94 -7.89
N SER A 617 -24.77 5.17 -7.04
CA SER A 617 -26.20 4.84 -7.20
C SER A 617 -27.14 5.44 -6.17
N TYR A 618 -26.61 5.99 -5.07
CA TYR A 618 -27.41 6.56 -3.98
C TYR A 618 -28.44 7.59 -4.50
N PRO A 619 -29.69 7.61 -3.98
CA PRO A 619 -30.22 6.87 -2.82
C PRO A 619 -30.60 5.41 -3.07
N TRP A 620 -30.39 4.90 -4.28
CA TRP A 620 -30.75 3.53 -4.63
C TRP A 620 -29.68 2.53 -4.23
N ALA A 621 -30.14 1.33 -3.85
CA ALA A 621 -29.24 0.21 -3.60
C ALA A 621 -28.42 -0.13 -4.87
N PRO A 622 -27.13 -0.47 -4.72
CA PRO A 622 -26.27 -0.78 -5.84
C PRO A 622 -26.76 -2.06 -6.56
N LYS A 623 -26.95 -1.97 -7.88
CA LYS A 623 -27.38 -3.12 -8.71
C LYS A 623 -26.21 -4.05 -9.03
N TYR A 624 -26.52 -5.33 -9.28
CA TYR A 624 -25.54 -6.34 -9.72
C TYR A 624 -24.38 -6.58 -8.73
N VAL A 625 -24.66 -6.44 -7.44
CA VAL A 625 -23.75 -6.86 -6.36
C VAL A 625 -24.18 -8.25 -5.91
N MET A 626 -23.27 -9.23 -5.99
CA MET A 626 -23.59 -10.63 -5.70
C MET A 626 -23.24 -11.02 -4.25
N THR A 627 -22.01 -10.73 -3.82
CA THR A 627 -21.48 -11.20 -2.53
C THR A 627 -21.48 -10.11 -1.46
N GLY A 628 -21.08 -8.89 -1.83
CA GLY A 628 -20.86 -7.80 -0.88
C GLY A 628 -22.13 -7.05 -0.47
N GLN A 629 -22.05 -6.32 0.63
CA GLN A 629 -23.04 -5.36 1.09
C GLN A 629 -22.38 -3.99 1.27
N SER A 630 -23.06 -2.91 0.90
CA SER A 630 -22.50 -1.56 1.06
C SER A 630 -22.31 -1.24 2.54
N LEU A 631 -21.13 -0.74 2.91
CA LEU A 631 -20.82 -0.29 4.26
C LEU A 631 -21.63 0.94 4.67
N LEU A 632 -22.30 1.61 3.73
CA LEU A 632 -23.22 2.72 3.99
C LEU A 632 -24.62 2.24 4.42
N SER A 633 -24.90 0.94 4.34
CA SER A 633 -26.13 0.30 4.81
C SER A 633 -25.86 -0.52 6.07
N LYS A 634 -26.79 -0.59 7.03
CA LYS A 634 -26.61 -1.37 8.27
C LYS A 634 -26.52 -2.87 7.93
N ILE A 635 -25.41 -3.52 8.28
CA ILE A 635 -25.21 -4.96 8.06
C ILE A 635 -25.73 -5.72 9.28
N ASP A 636 -26.45 -6.82 9.07
CA ASP A 636 -26.92 -7.68 10.17
C ASP A 636 -25.75 -8.48 10.79
N PRO A 637 -25.36 -8.22 12.05
CA PRO A 637 -24.21 -8.87 12.68
C PRO A 637 -24.43 -10.37 12.93
N TYR A 638 -25.68 -10.82 13.05
CA TYR A 638 -26.03 -12.22 13.35
C TYR A 638 -26.18 -13.09 12.10
N LYS A 639 -26.07 -12.48 10.92
CA LYS A 639 -26.02 -13.20 9.64
C LYS A 639 -24.64 -13.13 8.99
N ARG A 640 -23.65 -12.51 9.63
CA ARG A 640 -22.37 -12.21 9.01
C ARG A 640 -21.33 -13.29 9.31
N THR A 641 -21.13 -14.21 8.37
CA THR A 641 -20.20 -15.35 8.51
C THR A 641 -19.14 -15.30 7.42
N CYS A 642 -17.99 -15.97 7.60
CA CYS A 642 -16.96 -16.00 6.55
C CYS A 642 -17.50 -16.51 5.20
N GLY A 643 -18.31 -17.58 5.21
CA GLY A 643 -18.88 -18.15 3.99
C GLY A 643 -19.73 -17.16 3.20
N ASN A 644 -20.59 -16.38 3.86
CA ASN A 644 -21.49 -15.46 3.14
C ASN A 644 -20.83 -14.17 2.66
N VAL A 645 -19.67 -13.81 3.19
CA VAL A 645 -18.84 -12.71 2.68
C VAL A 645 -17.77 -13.17 1.68
N GLY A 646 -17.85 -14.42 1.21
CA GLY A 646 -16.93 -14.97 0.19
C GLY A 646 -15.54 -15.35 0.72
N VAL A 647 -15.42 -15.63 2.02
CA VAL A 647 -14.16 -15.97 2.70
C VAL A 647 -14.13 -17.47 3.01
N ARG A 648 -13.12 -18.16 2.48
CA ARG A 648 -12.90 -19.60 2.73
C ARG A 648 -12.43 -19.85 4.17
N ASP A 649 -12.69 -21.06 4.69
CA ASP A 649 -12.40 -21.42 6.09
C ASP A 649 -10.96 -21.19 6.55
N HIS A 650 -9.98 -21.42 5.68
CA HIS A 650 -8.57 -21.21 6.00
C HIS A 650 -8.18 -19.73 6.02
N TRP A 651 -8.99 -18.84 5.44
CA TRP A 651 -8.84 -17.38 5.48
C TRP A 651 -9.69 -16.71 6.55
N CYS A 652 -10.69 -17.42 7.09
CA CYS A 652 -11.63 -16.90 8.06
C CYS A 652 -10.94 -16.44 9.36
N PRO A 653 -11.01 -15.15 9.74
CA PRO A 653 -10.36 -14.67 10.95
C PRO A 653 -11.16 -14.90 12.23
N CYS A 654 -12.42 -15.36 12.12
CA CYS A 654 -13.32 -15.51 13.26
C CYS A 654 -12.77 -16.52 14.28
N LEU A 655 -12.91 -16.16 15.56
CA LEU A 655 -12.55 -17.01 16.67
C LEU A 655 -13.62 -18.07 16.94
N VAL A 656 -13.18 -19.24 17.40
CA VAL A 656 -14.00 -20.37 17.83
C VAL A 656 -13.54 -20.83 19.21
N MET A 657 -14.42 -21.50 19.96
CA MET A 657 -14.04 -22.15 21.21
C MET A 657 -13.30 -23.46 20.94
N GLU A 658 -12.03 -23.53 21.31
CA GLU A 658 -11.21 -24.73 21.25
C GLU A 658 -11.12 -25.36 22.65
N LYS A 659 -11.37 -26.67 22.77
CA LYS A 659 -11.18 -27.40 24.03
C LYS A 659 -9.70 -27.42 24.44
N VAL A 660 -9.43 -27.20 25.72
CA VAL A 660 -8.08 -27.19 26.31
C VAL A 660 -7.97 -28.30 27.35
N SER A 661 -6.75 -28.77 27.62
CA SER A 661 -6.50 -29.76 28.66
C SER A 661 -6.69 -29.12 30.05
N VAL A 662 -7.47 -29.77 30.92
CA VAL A 662 -7.63 -29.34 32.32
C VAL A 662 -6.33 -29.44 33.14
N LYS A 663 -5.30 -30.09 32.60
CA LYS A 663 -3.98 -30.25 33.23
C LYS A 663 -3.03 -29.09 32.92
N ASP A 664 -3.38 -28.20 32.00
CA ASP A 664 -2.53 -27.06 31.65
C ASP A 664 -2.40 -26.12 32.85
N GLU A 665 -1.17 -25.66 33.14
CA GLU A 665 -0.85 -24.84 34.31
C GLU A 665 -1.73 -23.58 34.41
N VAL A 666 -1.88 -22.87 33.28
CA VAL A 666 -2.73 -21.68 33.16
C VAL A 666 -4.19 -21.95 33.55
N VAL A 667 -4.72 -23.15 33.31
CA VAL A 667 -6.11 -23.49 33.64
C VAL A 667 -6.30 -23.56 35.15
N ARG A 668 -5.31 -24.09 35.88
CA ARG A 668 -5.35 -24.15 37.35
C ARG A 668 -5.27 -22.75 37.96
N GLU A 669 -4.40 -21.89 37.41
CA GLU A 669 -4.28 -20.48 37.82
C GLU A 669 -5.61 -19.74 37.63
N LEU A 670 -6.22 -19.88 36.45
CA LEU A 670 -7.48 -19.23 36.11
C LEU A 670 -8.66 -19.73 36.96
N ALA A 671 -8.75 -21.03 37.21
CA ALA A 671 -9.79 -21.58 38.09
C ALA A 671 -9.60 -21.10 39.54
N THR A 672 -8.36 -20.95 40.00
CA THR A 672 -8.05 -20.40 41.33
C THR A 672 -8.43 -18.93 41.41
N PHE A 673 -8.11 -18.16 40.37
CA PHE A 673 -8.53 -16.76 40.23
C PHE A 673 -10.05 -16.62 40.30
N ALA A 674 -10.81 -17.45 39.56
CA ALA A 674 -12.27 -17.44 39.60
C ALA A 674 -12.83 -17.72 41.01
N VAL A 675 -12.27 -18.70 41.73
CA VAL A 675 -12.66 -18.97 43.13
C VAL A 675 -12.32 -17.80 44.04
N SER A 676 -11.16 -17.16 43.84
CA SER A 676 -10.80 -15.94 44.57
C SER A 676 -11.83 -14.85 44.33
N SER A 677 -12.20 -14.58 43.07
CA SER A 677 -13.21 -13.58 42.73
C SER A 677 -14.59 -13.88 43.33
N ILE A 678 -14.96 -15.16 43.51
CA ILE A 678 -16.16 -15.55 44.25
C ILE A 678 -16.02 -15.20 45.74
N ASN A 679 -14.89 -15.55 46.35
CA ASN A 679 -14.64 -15.30 47.76
C ASN A 679 -14.56 -13.80 48.08
N ASP A 680 -13.98 -13.01 47.19
CA ASP A 680 -13.93 -11.56 47.30
C ASP A 680 -15.35 -10.97 47.35
N GLN A 681 -16.25 -11.44 46.46
CA GLN A 681 -17.67 -11.06 46.49
C GLN A 681 -18.40 -11.53 47.76
N ASN A 682 -18.15 -12.76 48.23
CA ASN A 682 -18.73 -13.24 49.49
C ASN A 682 -18.22 -12.43 50.70
N ASN A 683 -17.02 -11.84 50.62
CA ASN A 683 -16.41 -11.06 51.70
C ASN A 683 -16.63 -9.55 51.56
N ASP A 684 -17.41 -9.10 50.58
CA ASP A 684 -17.61 -7.67 50.28
C ASP A 684 -18.24 -6.90 51.45
N THR A 685 -18.99 -7.58 52.33
CA THR A 685 -19.53 -6.99 53.56
C THR A 685 -19.11 -7.74 54.82
N SER A 686 -19.12 -7.03 55.95
CA SER A 686 -18.88 -7.61 57.27
C SER A 686 -19.94 -8.66 57.67
N THR A 687 -21.14 -8.58 57.09
CA THR A 687 -22.24 -9.53 57.32
C THR A 687 -22.01 -10.82 56.50
N THR A 688 -21.78 -10.70 55.20
CA THR A 688 -21.60 -11.85 54.30
C THR A 688 -20.32 -12.63 54.62
N SER A 689 -19.23 -11.94 54.98
CA SER A 689 -17.98 -12.58 55.43
C SER A 689 -18.14 -13.40 56.73
N LYS A 690 -19.10 -13.03 57.59
CA LYS A 690 -19.45 -13.80 58.80
C LYS A 690 -20.35 -14.98 58.47
N LEU A 691 -21.25 -14.85 57.50
CA LEU A 691 -22.28 -15.84 57.19
C LEU A 691 -21.85 -16.90 56.16
N CYS A 692 -21.01 -16.56 55.19
CA CYS A 692 -20.59 -17.46 54.11
C CYS A 692 -19.22 -18.09 54.41
N LEU A 693 -19.07 -19.40 54.16
CA LEU A 693 -17.79 -20.10 54.22
C LEU A 693 -16.93 -19.75 53.00
N PRO A 694 -15.60 -19.62 53.17
CA PRO A 694 -14.69 -19.48 52.04
C PRO A 694 -14.74 -20.74 51.20
N LEU A 695 -14.82 -20.57 49.88
CA LEU A 695 -14.80 -21.65 48.92
C LEU A 695 -13.36 -21.95 48.50
N SER A 696 -13.09 -23.22 48.20
CA SER A 696 -11.84 -23.67 47.59
C SER A 696 -12.12 -24.46 46.31
N LEU A 697 -11.18 -24.42 45.36
CA LEU A 697 -11.27 -25.19 44.13
C LEU A 697 -11.25 -26.71 44.44
N LYS A 698 -12.27 -27.44 43.99
CA LYS A 698 -12.34 -28.90 44.09
C LYS A 698 -11.68 -29.57 42.88
N GLN A 699 -12.16 -29.22 41.68
CA GLN A 699 -11.63 -29.69 40.41
C GLN A 699 -12.13 -28.80 39.26
N VAL A 700 -11.36 -28.75 38.19
CA VAL A 700 -11.80 -28.19 36.90
C VAL A 700 -12.51 -29.30 36.12
N VAL A 701 -13.72 -29.03 35.64
CA VAL A 701 -14.58 -29.98 34.92
C VAL A 701 -14.25 -29.94 33.43
N GLN A 702 -14.30 -28.75 32.85
CA GLN A 702 -13.97 -28.54 31.44
C GLN A 702 -13.45 -27.13 31.21
N VAL A 703 -12.66 -26.99 30.16
CA VAL A 703 -12.09 -25.70 29.78
C VAL A 703 -12.03 -25.61 28.26
N SER A 704 -12.39 -24.44 27.76
CA SER A 704 -12.20 -24.07 26.37
C SER A 704 -11.63 -22.65 26.30
N ARG A 705 -11.01 -22.31 25.18
CA ARG A 705 -10.48 -20.97 24.95
C ARG A 705 -10.77 -20.49 23.54
N GLU A 706 -10.87 -19.19 23.36
CA GLU A 706 -11.04 -18.58 22.06
C GLU A 706 -9.77 -18.69 21.23
N MET A 707 -9.87 -19.27 20.04
CA MET A 707 -8.76 -19.44 19.12
C MET A 707 -9.23 -19.30 17.67
N PRO A 708 -8.35 -18.97 16.72
CA PRO A 708 -8.67 -19.14 15.30
C PRO A 708 -9.01 -20.60 15.01
N SER A 709 -9.82 -20.85 13.98
CA SER A 709 -10.23 -22.21 13.62
C SER A 709 -9.05 -23.16 13.42
N HIS A 710 -9.28 -24.46 13.61
CA HIS A 710 -8.26 -25.49 13.37
C HIS A 710 -7.63 -25.34 11.97
N THR A 711 -8.45 -25.05 10.96
CA THR A 711 -8.03 -24.83 9.57
C THR A 711 -7.05 -23.66 9.45
N VAL A 712 -7.30 -22.53 10.12
CA VAL A 712 -6.36 -21.39 10.15
C VAL A 712 -5.07 -21.76 10.88
N GLN A 713 -5.19 -22.40 12.05
CA GLN A 713 -4.04 -22.80 12.86
C GLN A 713 -3.09 -23.75 12.11
N THR A 714 -3.64 -24.62 11.26
CA THR A 714 -2.89 -25.63 10.48
C THR A 714 -2.55 -25.20 9.05
N PHE A 715 -3.14 -24.14 8.52
CA PHE A 715 -2.87 -23.67 7.15
C PHE A 715 -1.40 -23.32 6.91
N LYS A 716 -0.78 -23.92 5.89
CA LYS A 716 0.63 -23.72 5.54
C LYS A 716 0.77 -22.77 4.34
N PHE A 717 0.16 -23.12 3.21
CA PHE A 717 0.15 -22.33 1.97
C PHE A 717 -0.99 -22.78 1.05
N SER A 718 -1.34 -21.96 0.06
CA SER A 718 -2.29 -22.32 -0.99
C SER A 718 -1.59 -22.98 -2.19
N PHE A 719 -2.31 -23.76 -2.97
CA PHE A 719 -1.80 -24.39 -4.18
C PHE A 719 -2.87 -24.48 -5.27
N LYS A 720 -2.43 -24.66 -6.52
CA LYS A 720 -3.31 -24.82 -7.68
C LYS A 720 -4.12 -26.11 -7.58
N ASN A 721 -5.45 -26.01 -7.69
CA ASN A 721 -6.34 -27.15 -7.81
C ASN A 721 -7.21 -27.02 -9.09
N LYS A 722 -8.27 -27.82 -9.21
CA LYS A 722 -9.19 -27.79 -10.36
C LYS A 722 -10.01 -26.49 -10.46
N GLU A 723 -10.16 -25.75 -9.37
CA GLU A 723 -10.95 -24.51 -9.33
C GLU A 723 -10.11 -23.29 -9.73
N CYS A 724 -8.94 -23.10 -9.11
CA CYS A 724 -8.08 -21.95 -9.39
C CYS A 724 -6.63 -22.15 -8.92
N ASP A 725 -5.76 -21.17 -9.24
CA ASP A 725 -4.32 -21.20 -8.96
C ASP A 725 -3.96 -21.21 -7.46
N SER A 726 -4.85 -20.72 -6.61
CA SER A 726 -4.64 -20.60 -5.15
C SER A 726 -5.83 -21.09 -4.33
N CYS A 727 -6.63 -22.00 -4.89
CA CYS A 727 -7.88 -22.48 -4.27
C CYS A 727 -7.68 -23.69 -3.36
N GLY A 728 -6.64 -24.50 -3.59
CA GLY A 728 -6.26 -25.60 -2.71
C GLY A 728 -5.55 -25.10 -1.44
N ALA A 729 -5.79 -25.75 -0.31
CA ALA A 729 -5.15 -25.39 0.96
C ALA A 729 -4.33 -26.56 1.51
N LYS A 730 -3.03 -26.36 1.73
CA LYS A 730 -2.17 -27.36 2.37
C LYS A 730 -2.18 -27.12 3.88
N LEU A 731 -2.57 -28.15 4.64
CA LEU A 731 -2.53 -28.14 6.11
C LEU A 731 -1.25 -28.81 6.62
N ALA A 732 -0.81 -28.40 7.81
CA ALA A 732 0.36 -28.89 8.53
C ALA A 732 0.07 -28.96 10.04
N ALA A 733 1.11 -29.14 10.86
CA ALA A 733 0.98 -28.99 12.31
C ALA A 733 0.47 -27.60 12.69
N LYS A 734 -0.22 -27.51 13.83
CA LYS A 734 -0.68 -26.21 14.38
C LYS A 734 0.51 -25.28 14.57
N ALA A 735 0.32 -24.01 14.24
CA ALA A 735 1.27 -22.97 14.61
C ALA A 735 1.44 -22.92 16.14
N VAL A 736 2.62 -22.51 16.60
CA VAL A 736 2.87 -22.26 18.02
C VAL A 736 1.82 -21.29 18.53
N ASN A 737 1.09 -21.69 19.58
CA ASN A 737 0.09 -20.81 20.17
C ASN A 737 0.80 -19.72 20.97
N THR A 738 0.99 -18.57 20.33
CA THR A 738 1.59 -17.38 20.95
C THR A 738 0.58 -16.57 21.77
N MET A 739 -0.71 -16.89 21.70
CA MET A 739 -1.83 -16.10 22.26
C MET A 739 -2.41 -16.70 23.56
N VAL A 740 -1.76 -17.73 24.14
CA VAL A 740 -2.23 -18.43 25.35
C VAL A 740 -2.53 -17.47 26.52
N LYS A 741 -1.78 -16.35 26.60
CA LYS A 741 -1.88 -15.32 27.65
C LYS A 741 -2.68 -14.09 27.22
N ASP A 742 -3.29 -14.12 26.04
CA ASP A 742 -3.93 -12.98 25.37
C ASP A 742 -5.22 -13.45 24.69
N THR A 743 -6.01 -14.26 25.40
CA THR A 743 -7.27 -14.84 24.92
C THR A 743 -8.27 -15.03 26.05
N LEU A 744 -9.54 -15.27 25.67
CA LEU A 744 -10.62 -15.60 26.57
C LEU A 744 -10.68 -17.11 26.82
N TYR A 745 -10.83 -17.50 28.08
CA TYR A 745 -11.09 -18.86 28.52
C TYR A 745 -12.50 -18.97 29.06
N GLN A 746 -13.21 -20.03 28.71
CA GLN A 746 -14.44 -20.43 29.39
C GLN A 746 -14.13 -21.67 30.22
N ILE A 747 -14.29 -21.55 31.54
CA ILE A 747 -13.92 -22.59 32.50
C ILE A 747 -15.16 -23.01 33.27
N GLN A 748 -15.37 -24.32 33.34
CA GLN A 748 -16.27 -24.92 34.32
C GLN A 748 -15.47 -25.61 35.41
N PHE A 749 -15.81 -25.32 36.66
CA PHE A 749 -15.13 -25.87 37.82
C PHE A 749 -16.11 -26.14 38.95
N THR A 750 -15.68 -26.96 39.91
CA THR A 750 -16.45 -27.23 41.12
C THR A 750 -15.69 -26.76 42.36
N THR A 751 -16.43 -26.41 43.41
CA THR A 751 -15.86 -25.92 44.66
C THR A 751 -16.19 -26.81 45.85
N LYS A 752 -15.45 -26.63 46.95
CA LYS A 752 -15.77 -27.15 48.29
C LYS A 752 -15.90 -25.97 49.26
N PRO A 753 -16.70 -26.11 50.34
CA PRO A 753 -17.46 -27.31 50.74
C PRO A 753 -18.83 -27.48 50.03
N ASN A 754 -19.29 -26.48 49.29
CA ASN A 754 -20.65 -26.44 48.75
C ASN A 754 -20.94 -27.42 47.59
N ASN A 755 -19.91 -28.05 47.01
CA ASN A 755 -20.00 -28.92 45.84
C ASN A 755 -20.70 -28.29 44.63
N ALA A 756 -20.75 -26.96 44.56
CA ALA A 756 -21.36 -26.24 43.44
C ALA A 756 -20.52 -26.35 42.17
N THR A 757 -21.17 -26.29 41.02
CA THR A 757 -20.54 -26.22 39.69
C THR A 757 -20.73 -24.81 39.14
N TYR A 758 -19.64 -24.17 38.75
CA TYR A 758 -19.64 -22.84 38.17
C TYR A 758 -19.14 -22.85 36.73
N GLU A 759 -19.63 -21.91 35.93
CA GLU A 759 -19.08 -21.51 34.65
C GLU A 759 -18.68 -20.04 34.69
N VAL A 760 -17.53 -19.73 34.10
CA VAL A 760 -17.01 -18.36 34.01
C VAL A 760 -16.24 -18.16 32.71
N SER A 761 -16.38 -16.97 32.14
CA SER A 761 -15.47 -16.48 31.09
C SER A 761 -14.40 -15.57 31.70
N ILE A 762 -13.14 -15.84 31.41
CA ILE A 762 -11.98 -15.11 31.94
C ILE A 762 -11.13 -14.64 30.77
N SER A 763 -10.99 -13.32 30.63
CA SER A 763 -10.11 -12.72 29.64
C SER A 763 -8.69 -12.60 30.21
N LEU A 764 -7.71 -13.12 29.47
CA LEU A 764 -6.29 -12.85 29.72
C LEU A 764 -5.79 -11.73 28.82
N ASN A 765 -5.06 -10.76 29.38
CA ASN A 765 -4.35 -9.72 28.65
C ASN A 765 -2.92 -9.61 29.18
N GLY A 766 -1.92 -10.02 28.39
CA GLY A 766 -0.55 -10.14 28.85
C GLY A 766 -0.38 -11.09 30.03
N GLY A 767 -1.30 -12.04 30.23
CA GLY A 767 -1.36 -12.96 31.37
C GLY A 767 -2.11 -12.43 32.60
N VAL A 768 -2.61 -11.19 32.57
CA VAL A 768 -3.45 -10.65 33.64
C VAL A 768 -4.90 -11.12 33.43
N ALA A 769 -5.47 -11.78 34.43
CA ALA A 769 -6.82 -12.32 34.39
C ALA A 769 -7.87 -11.29 34.82
N SER A 770 -9.01 -11.31 34.13
CA SER A 770 -10.19 -10.51 34.45
C SER A 770 -11.46 -11.29 34.09
N ILE A 771 -12.48 -11.22 34.93
CA ILE A 771 -13.79 -11.83 34.65
C ILE A 771 -14.46 -11.06 33.50
N ASP A 772 -14.86 -11.76 32.43
CA ASP A 772 -15.63 -11.18 31.31
C ASP A 772 -17.10 -11.62 31.44
N GLY A 773 -17.94 -10.74 31.97
CA GLY A 773 -19.34 -11.03 32.29
C GLY A 773 -19.54 -11.45 33.75
N GLU A 774 -20.42 -12.43 34.00
CA GLU A 774 -20.72 -12.92 35.34
C GLU A 774 -20.30 -14.39 35.53
N ILE A 775 -19.98 -14.74 36.78
CA ILE A 775 -19.83 -16.14 37.19
C ILE A 775 -21.23 -16.74 37.39
N SER A 776 -21.49 -17.83 36.67
CA SER A 776 -22.78 -18.54 36.68
C SER A 776 -22.66 -19.82 37.49
N ARG A 777 -23.65 -20.11 38.33
CA ARG A 777 -23.80 -21.43 38.97
C ARG A 777 -24.69 -22.31 38.11
N LEU A 778 -24.26 -23.53 37.84
CA LEU A 778 -24.92 -24.47 36.92
C LEU A 778 -25.83 -25.48 37.64
N ASP A 779 -25.70 -25.64 38.95
CA ASP A 779 -26.49 -26.55 39.79
C ASP A 779 -27.44 -25.79 40.73
N SER A 780 -28.46 -26.49 41.24
CA SER A 780 -29.43 -25.91 42.18
C SER A 780 -28.74 -25.50 43.48
N ILE A 781 -29.06 -24.29 43.96
CA ILE A 781 -28.52 -23.75 45.23
C ILE A 781 -29.09 -24.51 46.44
N GLY A 782 -30.34 -24.95 46.37
CA GLY A 782 -31.06 -25.55 47.50
C GLY A 782 -31.04 -24.63 48.73
N VAL A 783 -30.76 -25.21 49.90
CA VAL A 783 -30.71 -24.51 51.21
C VAL A 783 -29.33 -23.95 51.56
N GLN A 784 -28.37 -23.98 50.63
CA GLN A 784 -26.97 -23.66 50.93
C GLN A 784 -26.71 -22.19 51.28
N ALA A 785 -27.55 -21.28 50.78
CA ALA A 785 -27.42 -19.83 50.94
C ALA A 785 -28.58 -19.21 51.74
N ASP A 786 -29.33 -20.01 52.50
CA ASP A 786 -30.52 -19.55 53.25
C ASP A 786 -30.24 -18.39 54.21
N CYS A 787 -29.02 -18.30 54.76
CA CYS A 787 -28.60 -17.23 55.67
C CYS A 787 -28.53 -15.84 55.03
N ILE A 788 -28.52 -15.74 53.69
CA ILE A 788 -28.40 -14.48 52.96
C ILE A 788 -29.50 -14.28 51.90
N LYS A 789 -30.42 -15.23 51.75
CA LYS A 789 -31.34 -15.28 50.60
C LYS A 789 -32.28 -14.07 50.50
N ASP A 790 -32.66 -13.50 51.63
CA ASP A 790 -33.61 -12.38 51.68
C ASP A 790 -32.90 -11.01 51.64
N THR A 791 -31.58 -10.98 51.81
CA THR A 791 -30.80 -9.74 52.02
C THR A 791 -29.70 -9.52 50.97
N PHE A 792 -29.03 -10.57 50.50
CA PHE A 792 -27.95 -10.51 49.52
C PHE A 792 -28.22 -11.43 48.33
N VAL A 793 -29.33 -11.19 47.63
CA VAL A 793 -29.84 -12.03 46.53
C VAL A 793 -28.78 -12.32 45.46
N HIS A 794 -27.96 -11.33 45.11
CA HIS A 794 -26.91 -11.45 44.09
C HIS A 794 -25.77 -12.43 44.49
N LEU A 795 -25.59 -12.71 45.78
CA LEU A 795 -24.57 -13.63 46.31
C LEU A 795 -25.09 -15.04 46.59
N ILE A 796 -26.40 -15.30 46.44
CA ILE A 796 -27.02 -16.61 46.70
C ILE A 796 -26.32 -17.72 45.89
N LYS A 797 -25.93 -17.40 44.65
CA LYS A 797 -25.21 -18.34 43.78
C LYS A 797 -23.85 -18.78 44.36
N PHE A 798 -23.25 -18.01 45.27
CA PHE A 798 -21.90 -18.24 45.79
C PHE A 798 -21.86 -18.71 47.24
N CYS A 799 -22.74 -18.20 48.09
CA CYS A 799 -22.64 -18.40 49.53
C CYS A 799 -22.92 -19.85 49.94
N TYR A 800 -22.15 -20.32 50.93
CA TYR A 800 -22.43 -21.55 51.67
C TYR A 800 -22.41 -21.24 53.16
N CYS A 801 -23.57 -21.29 53.81
CA CYS A 801 -23.75 -20.77 55.16
C CYS A 801 -22.89 -21.51 56.21
N LYS A 802 -22.20 -20.77 57.08
CA LYS A 802 -21.35 -21.31 58.17
C LYS A 802 -22.15 -22.13 59.19
N THR A 803 -23.38 -21.71 59.45
CA THR A 803 -24.30 -22.39 60.37
C THR A 803 -25.59 -22.73 59.63
N LYS A 804 -26.07 -23.97 59.75
CA LYS A 804 -27.45 -24.35 59.41
C LYS A 804 -28.38 -23.77 60.48
N THR A 805 -28.43 -22.46 60.64
CA THR A 805 -29.35 -21.84 61.58
C THR A 805 -30.74 -21.90 60.95
N ASN A 806 -31.60 -22.75 61.52
CA ASN A 806 -33.04 -22.74 61.26
C ASN A 806 -33.59 -21.34 61.54
N PHE A 807 -33.68 -20.49 60.52
CA PHE A 807 -34.56 -19.31 60.56
C PHE A 807 -36.00 -19.81 60.42
N LYS A 808 -36.51 -20.48 61.45
CA LYS A 808 -37.94 -20.53 61.72
C LYS A 808 -38.26 -19.29 62.57
N GLN A 809 -39.10 -18.43 61.99
CA GLN A 809 -39.91 -17.42 62.65
C GLN A 809 -39.17 -16.37 63.48
N ILE A 810 -39.01 -15.19 62.90
CA ILE A 810 -39.46 -13.96 63.56
C ILE A 810 -40.28 -13.21 62.51
N ASN A 811 -41.60 -13.23 62.71
CA ASN A 811 -42.56 -12.36 62.01
C ASN A 811 -42.36 -10.91 62.45
#